data_AF-A0A6H1ZBX2-F1
#
_entry.id   AF-A0A6H1ZBX2-F1
#
_cell.length_a   1.000
_cell.length_b   1.000
_cell.length_c   1.000
_cell.angle_alpha   90.00
_cell.angle_beta   90.00
_cell.angle_gamma   90.00
#
_symmetry.space_group_name_H-M   'P 1'
#
loop_
_entity.id
_entity.type
_entity.pdbx_description
1 polymer ?
#
loop_
_entity_poly.entity_id
_entity_poly.type
_entity_poly.pdbx_seq_one_letter_code
_entity_poly.pdbx_strand_id
1 'polypeptide(L)'
;MKRTYVPPSGDRLAKLAGCGEQPGIQEVRGRPPRPFIGPAGQGLDECLTMARIPRHSLYLTNVIKDLDKPLAAYINLNYHRQSWTISEEGWQYIHELRDELKALNLNCIIAFGNIALVALCSRMGITKWRGSVLESTLVPGLKVVPTFHPATFIPPKFNFLNKPQIVDDLLRAKHEGEFKEIRRTGRKVITKPSYQSSVQALSHCYEIGLRGQTIDVDIEVINGEVDCIAFTWNSETAICIPFRDQSGDYFNVEQEYEIMLLIAKIIQEERIPKRGANFIFDTQFLFRKYGIVPRGELHCTQIAQKIAFPDFGAGLDSVCRMWTDIPYYKEDGKQWIKMGAGSWEEWWNYNGLDVIVPNEAHPKQIQELVKQQNFETYERQRKLIKPLIYMAERGIRIDVDGMMKCKDEEQAKLDPLIGELHRIVGYEVNPNSPFQVMDYFYRDLGLKPYKKRNAKGEYKDTSDVDALKRIFRQNGKGSEAARVLLDIRSLSKRISTYLNIGKVDKDGRYRSSYKPVGAETGRLSSGETIFGTGGNQQNWPHDLLRFFLFDEGYIGYSFDLSQIENRIVAYVGGVISQIKAFEQGIDLHRLTASIILGKPYDQISSEDGSSTLGDGRQSERYWGKKGNHATNYDIGYRTFALDNEITEREAKFTLEKIHRGYPQIRGGYHVVIQEMLKKNRFVTNLFERRRLFLGPILPSMNVRISDCQVTYREGYAQLPQSTTADKINEQGVEYIYYNQQWFKPIELLTQIHDSIVFQIPLSIPLTEHAKMLLSIKQSLEQPLFWHESEIPTPCDLSIGTNMCKESMKELKSKEIPSNPNILADKLKEIYEGLRGNNNTG
;
A
#
# COMPACT_ATOMS: atom_id res chain seq x y z
N MET A 1 26.05 46.40 -1.56
CA MET A 1 26.09 44.98 -1.96
C MET A 1 25.65 44.14 -0.77
N LYS A 2 24.73 43.19 -0.98
CA LYS A 2 24.30 42.25 0.06
C LYS A 2 25.47 41.34 0.44
N ARG A 3 25.67 41.10 1.74
CA ARG A 3 26.92 40.53 2.28
C ARG A 3 27.12 39.07 1.88
N THR A 4 26.02 38.36 1.69
CA THR A 4 26.00 36.91 1.39
C THR A 4 25.45 36.62 -0.01
N TYR A 5 25.46 37.59 -0.91
CA TYR A 5 24.92 37.44 -2.26
C TYR A 5 25.68 36.37 -3.07
N VAL A 6 24.94 35.45 -3.67
CA VAL A 6 25.42 34.40 -4.56
C VAL A 6 24.85 34.66 -5.95
N PRO A 7 25.68 35.08 -6.93
CA PRO A 7 25.24 35.29 -8.30
C PRO A 7 24.88 33.97 -8.97
N PRO A 8 24.10 33.98 -10.06
CA PRO A 8 23.91 32.80 -10.89
C PRO A 8 25.22 32.35 -11.55
N SER A 9 25.27 31.10 -12.01
CA SER A 9 26.44 30.52 -12.65
C SER A 9 26.07 29.58 -13.79
N GLY A 10 26.88 29.54 -14.85
CA GLY A 10 26.66 28.67 -16.02
C GLY A 10 26.80 29.44 -17.33
N ASP A 11 26.68 28.74 -18.44
CA ASP A 11 26.72 29.35 -19.78
C ASP A 11 25.42 30.14 -20.05
N ARG A 12 25.55 31.38 -20.52
CA ARG A 12 24.39 32.22 -20.91
C ARG A 12 23.72 31.75 -22.19
N LEU A 13 24.39 30.92 -22.98
CA LEU A 13 23.84 30.28 -24.18
C LEU A 13 23.15 28.94 -23.87
N ALA A 14 23.13 28.50 -22.60
CA ALA A 14 22.43 27.29 -22.19
C ALA A 14 20.95 27.33 -22.60
N LYS A 15 20.43 26.18 -23.02
CA LYS A 15 19.00 25.99 -23.32
C LYS A 15 18.18 25.58 -22.11
N LEU A 16 18.87 25.15 -21.06
CA LEU A 16 18.30 24.65 -19.82
C LEU A 16 18.83 25.46 -18.64
N ALA A 17 17.91 25.85 -17.76
CA ALA A 17 18.23 26.46 -16.49
C ALA A 17 17.73 25.64 -15.31
N GLY A 18 18.30 25.86 -14.13
CA GLY A 18 17.85 25.29 -12.86
C GLY A 18 17.73 26.38 -11.80
N CYS A 19 16.58 26.45 -11.14
CA CYS A 19 16.28 27.43 -10.11
C CYS A 19 16.06 26.76 -8.75
N GLY A 20 16.94 27.03 -7.79
CA GLY A 20 16.83 26.61 -6.39
C GLY A 20 16.09 27.63 -5.51
N GLU A 21 16.00 27.33 -4.21
CA GLU A 21 15.22 28.14 -3.28
C GLU A 21 16.02 29.32 -2.70
N GLN A 22 17.11 29.03 -1.98
CA GLN A 22 18.00 29.99 -1.32
C GLN A 22 19.42 29.38 -1.22
N PRO A 23 20.51 30.15 -1.37
CA PRO A 23 21.87 29.63 -1.24
C PRO A 23 22.17 29.10 0.17
N GLY A 24 22.92 28.00 0.26
CA GLY A 24 23.50 27.53 1.52
C GLY A 24 24.82 28.23 1.90
N ILE A 25 25.29 28.01 3.13
CA ILE A 25 26.55 28.58 3.65
C ILE A 25 27.75 28.27 2.74
N GLN A 26 27.79 27.07 2.15
CA GLN A 26 28.88 26.66 1.27
C GLN A 26 28.86 27.39 -0.07
N GLU A 27 27.67 27.77 -0.57
CA GLU A 27 27.52 28.58 -1.79
C GLU A 27 28.03 30.01 -1.57
N VAL A 28 27.73 30.61 -0.41
CA VAL A 28 28.22 31.94 0.00
C VAL A 28 29.74 31.96 0.19
N ARG A 29 30.30 30.90 0.81
CA ARG A 29 31.74 30.78 1.06
C ARG A 29 32.55 30.37 -0.17
N GLY A 30 31.89 29.94 -1.24
CA GLY A 30 32.52 29.61 -2.50
C GLY A 30 33.43 30.73 -3.02
N ARG A 31 34.47 30.35 -3.76
CA ARG A 31 35.40 31.28 -4.43
C ARG A 31 35.56 30.83 -5.88
N PRO A 32 34.82 31.42 -6.85
CA PRO A 32 33.76 32.43 -6.66
C PRO A 32 32.48 31.84 -6.00
N PRO A 33 31.65 32.65 -5.32
CA PRO A 33 30.33 32.23 -4.86
C PRO A 33 29.47 31.82 -6.05
N ARG A 34 28.82 30.66 -5.97
CA ARG A 34 27.95 30.15 -7.05
C ARG A 34 26.92 29.15 -6.51
N PRO A 35 25.78 28.95 -7.19
CA PRO A 35 24.71 28.12 -6.69
C PRO A 35 25.05 26.62 -6.73
N PHE A 36 24.38 25.83 -5.89
CA PHE A 36 24.46 24.36 -5.88
C PHE A 36 25.89 23.80 -5.80
N ILE A 37 26.75 24.31 -4.89
CA ILE A 37 28.08 23.72 -4.61
C ILE A 37 28.18 23.01 -3.27
N GLY A 38 27.14 23.06 -2.43
CA GLY A 38 27.10 22.36 -1.15
C GLY A 38 26.55 20.93 -1.24
N PRO A 39 26.08 20.34 -0.12
CA PRO A 39 25.55 18.97 -0.11
C PRO A 39 24.37 18.77 -1.07
N ALA A 40 23.48 19.76 -1.17
CA ALA A 40 22.39 19.74 -2.16
C ALA A 40 22.91 19.85 -3.60
N GLY A 41 24.03 20.54 -3.81
CA GLY A 41 24.73 20.62 -5.08
C GLY A 41 25.33 19.29 -5.50
N GLN A 42 25.97 18.58 -4.58
CA GLN A 42 26.48 17.22 -4.81
C GLN A 42 25.34 16.26 -5.12
N GLY A 43 24.23 16.33 -4.36
CA GLY A 43 23.02 15.57 -4.67
C GLY A 43 22.47 15.89 -6.07
N LEU A 44 22.48 17.16 -6.48
CA LEU A 44 22.13 17.55 -7.84
C LEU A 44 23.08 16.93 -8.86
N ASP A 45 24.39 16.96 -8.64
CA ASP A 45 25.39 16.39 -9.54
C ASP A 45 25.22 14.88 -9.71
N GLU A 46 24.87 14.16 -8.64
CA GLU A 46 24.50 12.75 -8.74
C GLU A 46 23.29 12.54 -9.66
N CYS A 47 22.24 13.37 -9.52
CA CYS A 47 21.04 13.27 -10.35
C CYS A 47 21.31 13.67 -11.82
N LEU A 48 22.09 14.72 -12.05
CA LEU A 48 22.49 15.17 -13.38
C LEU A 48 23.32 14.10 -14.10
N THR A 49 24.24 13.45 -13.38
CA THR A 49 25.03 12.33 -13.90
C THR A 49 24.12 11.19 -14.35
N MET A 50 23.14 10.80 -13.52
CA MET A 50 22.17 9.76 -13.85
C MET A 50 21.27 10.14 -15.04
N ALA A 51 20.85 11.40 -15.13
CA ALA A 51 20.06 11.94 -16.24
C ALA A 51 20.90 12.23 -17.51
N ARG A 52 22.22 12.04 -17.45
CA ARG A 52 23.18 12.36 -18.52
C ARG A 52 23.05 13.82 -18.99
N ILE A 53 23.00 14.75 -18.05
CA ILE A 53 22.99 16.20 -18.28
C ILE A 53 24.33 16.75 -17.78
N PRO A 54 25.22 17.22 -18.67
CA PRO A 54 26.46 17.85 -18.23
C PRO A 54 26.17 19.11 -17.41
N ARG A 55 26.75 19.25 -16.21
CA ARG A 55 26.48 20.41 -15.36
C ARG A 55 26.76 21.75 -16.05
N HIS A 56 27.79 21.82 -16.89
CA HIS A 56 28.18 23.03 -17.61
C HIS A 56 27.15 23.46 -18.67
N SER A 57 26.27 22.56 -19.12
CA SER A 57 25.18 22.90 -20.05
C SER A 57 23.96 23.48 -19.35
N LEU A 58 24.00 23.67 -18.03
CA LEU A 58 22.94 24.28 -17.24
C LEU A 58 23.33 25.68 -16.79
N TYR A 59 22.36 26.57 -16.86
CA TYR A 59 22.40 27.84 -16.16
C TYR A 59 21.73 27.72 -14.79
N LEU A 60 22.49 27.84 -13.70
CA LEU A 60 22.01 27.62 -12.33
C LEU A 60 21.84 28.94 -11.57
N THR A 61 20.70 29.09 -10.93
CA THR A 61 20.31 30.28 -10.14
C THR A 61 19.46 29.87 -8.93
N ASN A 62 19.13 30.83 -8.07
CA ASN A 62 18.20 30.67 -6.94
C ASN A 62 17.13 31.77 -7.00
N VAL A 63 15.94 31.50 -6.47
CA VAL A 63 14.90 32.52 -6.28
C VAL A 63 15.44 33.62 -5.36
N ILE A 64 15.84 33.26 -4.14
CA ILE A 64 16.49 34.16 -3.20
C ILE A 64 18.00 34.02 -3.37
N LYS A 65 18.72 35.13 -3.55
CA LYS A 65 20.16 35.10 -3.88
C LYS A 65 21.07 35.45 -2.71
N ASP A 66 20.54 35.67 -1.51
CA ASP A 66 21.33 35.86 -0.29
C ASP A 66 20.98 34.85 0.79
N LEU A 67 21.80 34.88 1.85
CA LEU A 67 21.59 34.17 3.12
C LEU A 67 21.58 35.17 4.30
N ASP A 68 21.18 36.42 4.07
CA ASP A 68 21.17 37.46 5.10
C ASP A 68 20.00 37.26 6.10
N LYS A 69 18.87 36.69 5.62
CA LYS A 69 17.69 36.34 6.41
C LYS A 69 17.24 34.89 6.13
N PRO A 70 16.51 34.24 7.04
CA PRO A 70 15.92 32.92 6.76
C PRO A 70 14.91 33.02 5.61
N LEU A 71 14.82 31.98 4.78
CA LEU A 71 13.92 31.88 3.62
C LEU A 71 12.47 32.35 3.91
N ALA A 72 11.92 31.99 5.08
CA ALA A 72 10.55 32.36 5.47
C ALA A 72 10.33 33.87 5.65
N ALA A 73 11.38 34.67 5.83
CA ALA A 73 11.28 36.13 5.86
C ALA A 73 11.02 36.70 4.46
N TYR A 74 11.49 36.01 3.41
CA TYR A 74 11.27 36.40 2.02
C TYR A 74 9.97 35.84 1.48
N ILE A 75 9.80 34.51 1.58
CA ILE A 75 8.67 33.76 1.04
C ILE A 75 8.23 32.77 2.12
N ASN A 76 7.05 33.01 2.69
CA ASN A 76 6.47 32.16 3.72
C ASN A 76 5.38 31.26 3.12
N LEU A 77 5.53 29.95 3.32
CA LEU A 77 4.65 28.93 2.79
C LEU A 77 3.73 28.39 3.90
N ASN A 78 2.43 28.66 3.81
CA ASN A 78 1.43 28.11 4.72
C ASN A 78 0.81 26.83 4.12
N TYR A 79 1.41 25.69 4.45
CA TYR A 79 0.93 24.38 3.97
C TYR A 79 -0.47 24.00 4.51
N HIS A 80 -0.92 24.58 5.62
CA HIS A 80 -2.25 24.30 6.18
C HIS A 80 -3.35 24.99 5.38
N ARG A 81 -3.11 26.23 4.97
CA ARG A 81 -4.04 27.03 4.16
C ARG A 81 -3.81 26.93 2.66
N GLN A 82 -2.82 26.13 2.23
CA GLN A 82 -2.36 26.05 0.83
C GLN A 82 -2.11 27.45 0.23
N SER A 83 -1.55 28.34 1.04
CA SER A 83 -1.34 29.75 0.69
C SER A 83 0.10 30.17 0.96
N TRP A 84 0.51 31.31 0.40
CA TRP A 84 1.83 31.86 0.62
C TRP A 84 1.78 33.38 0.71
N THR A 85 2.81 33.96 1.33
CA THR A 85 3.03 35.41 1.36
C THR A 85 4.46 35.71 0.93
N ILE A 86 4.64 36.78 0.15
CA ILE A 86 5.94 37.21 -0.37
C ILE A 86 6.17 38.63 0.15
N SER A 87 7.31 38.85 0.81
CA SER A 87 7.72 40.18 1.27
C SER A 87 8.16 41.05 0.10
N GLU A 88 8.29 42.37 0.33
CA GLU A 88 8.81 43.30 -0.66
C GLU A 88 10.22 42.90 -1.14
N GLU A 89 11.12 42.54 -0.23
CA GLU A 89 12.46 42.03 -0.57
C GLU A 89 12.41 40.70 -1.35
N GLY A 90 11.44 39.84 -1.05
CA GLY A 90 11.19 38.61 -1.81
C GLY A 90 10.76 38.91 -3.25
N TRP A 91 9.89 39.92 -3.44
CA TRP A 91 9.50 40.38 -4.78
C TRP A 91 10.64 40.99 -5.57
N GLN A 92 11.53 41.76 -4.92
CA GLN A 92 12.74 42.28 -5.57
C GLN A 92 13.58 41.15 -6.17
N TYR A 93 13.76 40.06 -5.43
CA TYR A 93 14.47 38.88 -5.92
C TYR A 93 13.75 38.13 -7.04
N ILE A 94 12.42 38.02 -6.98
CA ILE A 94 11.62 37.43 -8.06
C ILE A 94 11.71 38.29 -9.33
N HIS A 95 11.73 39.62 -9.20
CA HIS A 95 11.92 40.52 -10.33
C HIS A 95 13.34 40.42 -10.91
N GLU A 96 14.36 40.32 -10.06
CA GLU A 96 15.74 40.06 -10.50
C GLU A 96 15.83 38.73 -11.28
N LEU A 97 15.22 37.66 -10.76
CA LEU A 97 15.13 36.37 -11.45
C LEU A 97 14.40 36.48 -12.79
N ARG A 98 13.29 37.23 -12.86
CA ARG A 98 12.56 37.45 -14.12
C ARG A 98 13.45 38.09 -15.18
N ASP A 99 14.15 39.16 -14.80
CA ASP A 99 14.93 39.96 -15.74
C ASP A 99 16.18 39.17 -16.20
N GLU A 100 16.78 38.39 -15.30
CA GLU A 100 17.81 37.39 -15.61
C GLU A 100 17.33 36.35 -16.62
N LEU A 101 16.18 35.71 -16.38
CA LEU A 101 15.66 34.66 -17.27
C LEU A 101 15.25 35.22 -18.65
N LYS A 102 14.73 36.44 -18.72
CA LYS A 102 14.40 37.11 -19.99
C LYS A 102 15.63 37.42 -20.83
N ALA A 103 16.79 37.64 -20.20
CA ALA A 103 18.04 37.89 -20.90
C ALA A 103 18.65 36.62 -21.52
N LEU A 104 18.12 35.43 -21.19
CA LEU A 104 18.60 34.14 -21.66
C LEU A 104 17.70 33.59 -22.77
N ASN A 105 18.29 32.81 -23.69
CA ASN A 105 17.55 32.15 -24.76
C ASN A 105 17.20 30.69 -24.36
N LEU A 106 16.51 30.55 -23.23
CA LEU A 106 16.11 29.27 -22.64
C LEU A 106 14.95 28.62 -23.40
N ASN A 107 14.96 27.30 -23.41
CA ASN A 107 13.84 26.48 -23.86
C ASN A 107 13.03 25.95 -22.67
N CYS A 108 13.70 25.63 -21.55
CA CYS A 108 13.07 25.09 -20.35
C CYS A 108 13.87 25.44 -19.09
N ILE A 109 13.18 25.61 -17.96
CA ILE A 109 13.77 25.80 -16.63
C ILE A 109 13.27 24.73 -15.65
N ILE A 110 14.17 24.20 -14.84
CA ILE A 110 13.85 23.24 -13.78
C ILE A 110 13.61 24.00 -12.48
N ALA A 111 12.44 23.81 -11.87
CA ALA A 111 12.10 24.43 -10.58
C ALA A 111 12.38 23.44 -9.43
N PHE A 112 13.45 23.65 -8.67
CA PHE A 112 13.82 22.78 -7.55
C PHE A 112 13.10 23.21 -6.26
N GLY A 113 12.06 22.48 -5.87
CA GLY A 113 11.34 22.71 -4.62
C GLY A 113 10.13 23.65 -4.73
N ASN A 114 9.48 23.92 -3.59
CA ASN A 114 8.23 24.67 -3.57
C ASN A 114 8.46 26.16 -3.83
N ILE A 115 9.57 26.73 -3.36
CA ILE A 115 9.83 28.16 -3.52
C ILE A 115 10.02 28.51 -4.99
N ALA A 116 10.82 27.71 -5.71
CA ALA A 116 11.00 27.86 -7.16
C ALA A 116 9.68 27.68 -7.92
N LEU A 117 8.86 26.70 -7.53
CA LEU A 117 7.54 26.49 -8.13
C LEU A 117 6.59 27.69 -7.91
N VAL A 118 6.58 28.27 -6.71
CA VAL A 118 5.78 29.47 -6.40
C VAL A 118 6.27 30.65 -7.23
N ALA A 119 7.57 30.91 -7.26
CA ALA A 119 8.14 32.05 -7.97
C ALA A 119 7.94 31.98 -9.49
N LEU A 120 8.09 30.79 -10.08
CA LEU A 120 8.00 30.61 -11.53
C LEU A 120 6.56 30.42 -12.03
N CYS A 121 5.73 29.69 -11.27
CA CYS A 121 4.42 29.24 -11.75
C CYS A 121 3.24 29.70 -10.90
N SER A 122 3.45 30.42 -9.79
CA SER A 122 2.39 30.79 -8.84
C SER A 122 1.60 29.58 -8.34
N ARG A 123 2.28 28.44 -8.11
CA ARG A 123 1.69 27.17 -7.66
C ARG A 123 2.39 26.66 -6.40
N MET A 124 1.67 25.89 -5.58
CA MET A 124 2.19 25.26 -4.37
C MET A 124 1.94 23.74 -4.38
N GLY A 125 2.82 22.97 -3.74
CA GLY A 125 2.66 21.53 -3.58
C GLY A 125 3.52 20.75 -4.57
N ILE A 126 4.83 20.79 -4.39
CA ILE A 126 5.80 20.13 -5.29
C ILE A 126 5.53 18.64 -5.49
N THR A 127 5.00 17.94 -4.47
CA THR A 127 4.58 16.54 -4.58
C THR A 127 3.49 16.32 -5.61
N LYS A 128 2.61 17.32 -5.85
CA LYS A 128 1.56 17.30 -6.87
C LYS A 128 2.12 17.68 -8.24
N TRP A 129 2.91 18.75 -8.30
CA TRP A 129 3.28 19.37 -9.58
C TRP A 129 4.51 18.75 -10.25
N ARG A 130 5.39 18.04 -9.50
CA ARG A 130 6.63 17.51 -10.06
C ARG A 130 6.41 16.71 -11.35
N GLY A 131 7.30 16.88 -12.32
CA GLY A 131 7.23 16.21 -13.63
C GLY A 131 6.21 16.79 -14.61
N SER A 132 5.35 17.72 -14.20
CA SER A 132 4.45 18.41 -15.14
C SER A 132 5.24 19.38 -16.04
N VAL A 133 4.85 19.51 -17.30
CA VAL A 133 5.35 20.57 -18.19
C VAL A 133 4.42 21.77 -18.10
N LEU A 134 4.84 22.76 -17.33
CA LEU A 134 4.08 23.98 -17.04
C LEU A 134 4.59 25.16 -17.87
N GLU A 135 3.75 26.18 -18.01
CA GLU A 135 4.18 27.49 -18.49
C GLU A 135 4.48 28.40 -17.30
N SER A 136 5.58 29.16 -17.41
CA SER A 136 5.98 30.13 -16.39
C SER A 136 5.01 31.33 -16.37
N THR A 137 4.48 31.62 -15.18
CA THR A 137 3.76 32.87 -14.91
C THR A 137 4.69 34.08 -14.80
N LEU A 138 5.99 33.84 -14.54
CA LEU A 138 6.99 34.89 -14.39
C LEU A 138 7.53 35.36 -15.75
N VAL A 139 7.73 34.43 -16.67
CA VAL A 139 8.22 34.66 -18.04
C VAL A 139 7.32 33.90 -19.02
N PRO A 140 6.29 34.55 -19.60
CA PRO A 140 5.38 33.89 -20.53
C PRO A 140 6.10 33.18 -21.68
N GLY A 141 5.61 32.00 -22.07
CA GLY A 141 6.24 31.13 -23.07
C GLY A 141 7.44 30.31 -22.60
N LEU A 142 7.98 30.53 -21.38
CA LEU A 142 9.06 29.70 -20.84
C LEU A 142 8.48 28.44 -20.18
N LYS A 143 8.97 27.27 -20.59
CA LYS A 143 8.60 25.99 -19.99
C LYS A 143 9.23 25.79 -18.62
N VAL A 144 8.46 25.27 -17.68
CA VAL A 144 8.91 24.94 -16.33
C VAL A 144 8.63 23.46 -16.05
N VAL A 145 9.68 22.72 -15.71
CA VAL A 145 9.56 21.36 -15.16
C VAL A 145 9.92 21.39 -13.68
N PRO A 146 8.94 21.31 -12.77
CA PRO A 146 9.21 21.32 -11.35
C PRO A 146 9.66 19.93 -10.88
N THR A 147 10.51 19.91 -9.86
CA THR A 147 11.01 18.68 -9.24
C THR A 147 11.33 18.88 -7.76
N PHE A 148 11.50 17.79 -7.02
CA PHE A 148 11.94 17.88 -5.63
C PHE A 148 13.31 18.55 -5.52
N HIS A 149 13.50 19.33 -4.45
CA HIS A 149 14.83 19.85 -4.16
C HIS A 149 15.79 18.69 -3.79
N PRO A 150 17.03 18.65 -4.30
CA PRO A 150 18.00 17.59 -3.97
C PRO A 150 18.27 17.44 -2.47
N ALA A 151 18.10 18.53 -1.71
CA ALA A 151 18.17 18.53 -0.24
C ALA A 151 17.19 17.52 0.43
N THR A 152 16.17 17.03 -0.28
CA THR A 152 15.17 16.11 0.28
C THR A 152 15.71 14.70 0.53
N PHE A 153 16.73 14.24 -0.21
CA PHE A 153 17.26 12.88 -0.06
C PHE A 153 18.62 12.80 0.65
N ILE A 154 19.16 13.93 1.10
CA ILE A 154 20.43 14.03 1.85
C ILE A 154 20.15 14.38 3.33
N PRO A 155 21.16 14.37 4.23
CA PRO A 155 20.96 14.79 5.61
C PRO A 155 20.37 16.20 5.73
N PRO A 156 19.42 16.43 6.67
CA PRO A 156 18.85 15.49 7.63
C PRO A 156 17.57 14.78 7.13
N LYS A 157 17.17 14.96 5.87
CA LYS A 157 15.86 14.50 5.34
C LYS A 157 15.88 13.05 4.85
N PHE A 158 16.97 12.53 4.27
CA PHE A 158 17.13 11.11 3.94
C PHE A 158 15.95 10.47 3.16
N ASN A 159 15.17 11.23 2.37
CA ASN A 159 14.10 10.67 1.56
C ASN A 159 14.65 10.16 0.22
N PHE A 160 15.35 9.02 0.26
CA PHE A 160 16.07 8.48 -0.90
C PHE A 160 15.19 8.20 -2.12
N LEU A 161 13.89 7.94 -1.93
CA LEU A 161 12.93 7.71 -3.02
C LEU A 161 12.66 8.97 -3.87
N ASN A 162 13.04 10.17 -3.39
CA ASN A 162 12.96 11.39 -4.20
C ASN A 162 14.06 11.45 -5.26
N LYS A 163 15.22 10.80 -5.05
CA LYS A 163 16.32 10.83 -6.01
C LYS A 163 15.94 10.29 -7.40
N PRO A 164 15.38 9.07 -7.56
CA PRO A 164 14.95 8.58 -8.88
C PRO A 164 13.84 9.44 -9.50
N GLN A 165 12.96 10.03 -8.70
CA GLN A 165 11.93 10.96 -9.19
C GLN A 165 12.54 12.26 -9.74
N ILE A 166 13.58 12.79 -9.10
CA ILE A 166 14.32 13.95 -9.62
C ILE A 166 14.99 13.59 -10.95
N VAL A 167 15.59 12.40 -11.06
CA VAL A 167 16.22 11.95 -12.31
C VAL A 167 15.19 11.84 -13.44
N ASP A 168 14.01 11.28 -13.18
CA ASP A 168 12.89 11.20 -14.12
C ASP A 168 12.44 12.59 -14.59
N ASP A 169 12.27 13.54 -13.65
CA ASP A 169 11.91 14.93 -13.97
C ASP A 169 13.01 15.62 -14.80
N LEU A 170 14.28 15.36 -14.50
CA LEU A 170 15.42 15.91 -15.24
C LEU A 170 15.49 15.35 -16.67
N LEU A 171 15.20 14.06 -16.87
CA LEU A 171 15.12 13.48 -18.21
C LEU A 171 14.00 14.13 -19.04
N ARG A 172 12.86 14.41 -18.41
CA ARG A 172 11.77 15.17 -19.06
C ARG A 172 12.20 16.60 -19.37
N ALA A 173 12.81 17.30 -18.41
CA ALA A 173 13.32 18.64 -18.63
C ALA A 173 14.36 18.68 -19.76
N LYS A 174 15.23 17.67 -19.84
CA LYS A 174 16.22 17.52 -20.92
C LYS A 174 15.54 17.44 -22.28
N HIS A 175 14.53 16.60 -22.44
CA HIS A 175 13.76 16.48 -23.67
C HIS A 175 13.03 17.79 -24.01
N GLU A 176 12.34 18.40 -23.04
CA GLU A 176 11.69 19.70 -23.21
C GLU A 176 12.69 20.82 -23.54
N GLY A 177 13.95 20.68 -23.15
CA GLY A 177 15.03 21.61 -23.48
C GLY A 177 15.42 21.62 -24.96
N GLU A 178 14.98 20.66 -25.77
CA GLU A 178 15.36 20.54 -27.19
C GLU A 178 14.58 21.50 -28.10
N PHE A 179 13.40 21.97 -27.66
CA PHE A 179 12.50 22.82 -28.44
C PHE A 179 11.85 23.90 -27.58
N LYS A 180 11.43 25.02 -28.19
CA LYS A 180 10.83 26.15 -27.44
C LYS A 180 9.36 25.95 -27.14
N GLU A 181 8.62 25.34 -28.07
CA GLU A 181 7.17 25.26 -27.96
C GLU A 181 6.74 24.35 -26.80
N ILE A 182 5.58 24.63 -26.21
CA ILE A 182 4.89 23.66 -25.36
C ILE A 182 4.10 22.74 -26.29
N ARG A 183 4.50 21.46 -26.33
CA ARG A 183 3.83 20.45 -27.15
C ARG A 183 2.96 19.60 -26.23
N ARG A 184 1.66 19.55 -26.53
CA ARG A 184 0.70 18.69 -25.83
C ARG A 184 -0.17 17.97 -26.85
N THR A 185 -0.48 16.72 -26.57
CA THR A 185 -1.51 16.00 -27.32
C THR A 185 -2.84 16.72 -27.16
N GLY A 186 -3.46 17.09 -28.28
CA GLY A 186 -4.78 17.72 -28.29
C GLY A 186 -5.81 16.74 -27.74
N ARG A 187 -6.51 17.13 -26.68
CA ARG A 187 -7.52 16.31 -26.02
C ARG A 187 -8.85 17.02 -26.00
N LYS A 188 -9.91 16.28 -26.29
CA LYS A 188 -11.28 16.76 -26.27
C LYS A 188 -12.12 15.84 -25.39
N VAL A 189 -12.61 16.38 -24.29
CA VAL A 189 -13.69 15.74 -23.53
C VAL A 189 -15.01 16.33 -24.03
N ILE A 190 -15.87 15.47 -24.55
CA ILE A 190 -17.26 15.83 -24.86
C ILE A 190 -18.01 15.84 -23.54
N THR A 191 -18.24 17.04 -23.02
CA THR A 191 -19.12 17.30 -21.88
C THR A 191 -20.51 17.69 -22.39
N LYS A 192 -21.55 17.46 -21.59
CA LYS A 192 -22.96 17.76 -21.96
C LYS A 192 -23.41 17.11 -23.29
N PRO A 193 -23.19 15.80 -23.51
CA PRO A 193 -23.69 15.16 -24.72
C PRO A 193 -25.23 15.21 -24.75
N SER A 194 -25.80 15.30 -25.96
CA SER A 194 -27.23 15.00 -26.13
C SER A 194 -27.46 13.50 -25.95
N TYR A 195 -28.71 13.09 -25.69
CA TYR A 195 -29.06 11.68 -25.62
C TYR A 195 -28.63 10.91 -26.88
N GLN A 196 -28.86 11.46 -28.08
CA GLN A 196 -28.40 10.83 -29.33
C GLN A 196 -26.87 10.68 -29.39
N SER A 197 -26.13 11.70 -28.95
CA SER A 197 -24.67 11.63 -28.91
C SER A 197 -24.16 10.59 -27.91
N SER A 198 -24.80 10.45 -26.74
CA SER A 198 -24.50 9.41 -25.76
C SER A 198 -24.72 8.01 -26.33
N VAL A 199 -25.88 7.76 -26.94
CA VAL A 199 -26.22 6.47 -27.56
C VAL A 199 -25.26 6.12 -28.70
N GLN A 200 -24.92 7.09 -29.56
CA GLN A 200 -23.97 6.90 -30.65
C GLN A 200 -22.56 6.56 -30.13
N ALA A 201 -22.08 7.27 -29.11
CA ALA A 201 -20.76 6.99 -28.53
C ALA A 201 -20.70 5.61 -27.88
N LEU A 202 -21.71 5.22 -27.09
CA LEU A 202 -21.77 3.90 -26.46
C LEU A 202 -21.88 2.78 -27.52
N SER A 203 -22.68 2.98 -28.56
CA SER A 203 -22.77 2.03 -29.68
C SER A 203 -21.43 1.88 -30.39
N HIS A 204 -20.72 2.99 -30.61
CA HIS A 204 -19.38 2.97 -31.18
C HIS A 204 -18.38 2.21 -30.28
N CYS A 205 -18.37 2.48 -28.97
CA CYS A 205 -17.55 1.75 -28.00
C CYS A 205 -17.82 0.24 -28.05
N TYR A 206 -19.10 -0.15 -28.12
CA TYR A 206 -19.48 -1.55 -28.23
C TYR A 206 -18.94 -2.18 -29.52
N GLU A 207 -19.13 -1.54 -30.67
CA GLU A 207 -18.69 -2.06 -31.98
C GLU A 207 -17.17 -2.22 -32.09
N ILE A 208 -16.40 -1.21 -31.70
CA ILE A 208 -14.93 -1.28 -31.74
C ILE A 208 -14.40 -2.22 -30.66
N GLY A 209 -15.06 -2.28 -29.50
CA GLY A 209 -14.75 -3.21 -28.44
C GLY A 209 -14.84 -4.66 -28.91
N LEU A 210 -15.90 -5.00 -29.66
CA LEU A 210 -16.05 -6.33 -30.27
C LEU A 210 -14.94 -6.67 -31.29
N ARG A 211 -14.23 -5.67 -31.80
CA ARG A 211 -13.07 -5.83 -32.68
C ARG A 211 -11.74 -5.91 -31.91
N GLY A 212 -11.79 -5.95 -30.58
CA GLY A 212 -10.62 -6.09 -29.70
C GLY A 212 -10.07 -4.77 -29.15
N GLN A 213 -10.70 -3.62 -29.44
CA GLN A 213 -10.29 -2.34 -28.84
C GLN A 213 -10.61 -2.34 -27.34
N THR A 214 -9.64 -1.98 -26.51
CA THR A 214 -9.89 -1.75 -25.08
C THR A 214 -10.70 -0.48 -24.88
N ILE A 215 -11.78 -0.58 -24.09
CA ILE A 215 -12.65 0.53 -23.71
C ILE A 215 -12.33 0.95 -22.28
N ASP A 216 -11.97 2.21 -22.09
CA ASP A 216 -11.73 2.78 -20.78
C ASP A 216 -13.02 3.33 -20.18
N VAL A 217 -13.23 3.09 -18.89
CA VAL A 217 -14.44 3.46 -18.16
C VAL A 217 -14.08 3.96 -16.76
N ASP A 218 -14.73 5.02 -16.32
CA ASP A 218 -14.58 5.61 -14.98
C ASP A 218 -15.91 6.23 -14.53
N ILE A 219 -16.30 6.00 -13.28
CA ILE A 219 -17.52 6.56 -12.69
C ILE A 219 -17.19 7.63 -11.65
N GLU A 220 -18.05 8.64 -11.58
CA GLU A 220 -18.12 9.52 -10.42
C GLU A 220 -19.35 9.20 -9.58
N VAL A 221 -19.19 9.20 -8.26
CA VAL A 221 -20.24 8.82 -7.32
C VAL A 221 -20.52 9.94 -6.34
N ILE A 222 -21.80 10.33 -6.24
CA ILE A 222 -22.29 11.31 -5.26
C ILE A 222 -23.52 10.75 -4.56
N ASN A 223 -23.56 10.86 -3.23
CA ASN A 223 -24.67 10.40 -2.40
C ASN A 223 -25.08 8.92 -2.64
N GLY A 224 -24.13 8.07 -3.06
CA GLY A 224 -24.37 6.66 -3.32
C GLY A 224 -25.08 6.34 -4.63
N GLU A 225 -25.03 7.27 -5.60
CA GLU A 225 -25.48 7.11 -7.00
C GLU A 225 -24.35 7.48 -7.96
N VAL A 226 -24.35 6.93 -9.18
CA VAL A 226 -23.49 7.38 -10.27
C VAL A 226 -23.97 8.76 -10.72
N ASP A 227 -23.09 9.74 -10.59
CA ASP A 227 -23.33 11.12 -10.99
C ASP A 227 -23.08 11.33 -12.49
N CYS A 228 -21.96 10.77 -12.96
CA CYS A 228 -21.60 10.71 -14.37
C CYS A 228 -20.69 9.51 -14.61
N ILE A 229 -20.60 9.10 -15.87
CA ILE A 229 -19.73 8.01 -16.33
C ILE A 229 -19.01 8.42 -17.61
N ALA A 230 -17.70 8.23 -17.66
CA ALA A 230 -16.90 8.54 -18.82
C ALA A 230 -16.48 7.28 -19.58
N PHE A 231 -16.31 7.44 -20.88
CA PHE A 231 -15.80 6.43 -21.80
C PHE A 231 -14.72 7.02 -22.71
N THR A 232 -13.68 6.23 -22.98
CA THR A 232 -12.79 6.46 -24.12
C THR A 232 -12.31 5.16 -24.76
N TRP A 233 -11.84 5.28 -26.00
CA TRP A 233 -11.19 4.24 -26.78
C TRP A 233 -9.83 4.70 -27.34
N ASN A 234 -9.43 5.96 -27.10
CA ASN A 234 -8.13 6.51 -27.51
C ASN A 234 -7.66 7.64 -26.56
N SER A 235 -6.44 8.13 -26.75
CA SER A 235 -5.84 9.12 -25.85
C SER A 235 -6.25 10.58 -26.14
N GLU A 236 -7.09 10.82 -27.16
CA GLU A 236 -7.39 12.17 -27.67
C GLU A 236 -8.84 12.59 -27.42
N THR A 237 -9.79 11.65 -27.39
CA THR A 237 -11.22 11.98 -27.25
C THR A 237 -11.83 11.13 -26.15
N ALA A 238 -12.58 11.75 -25.24
CA ALA A 238 -13.45 11.06 -24.29
C ALA A 238 -14.85 11.66 -24.34
N ILE A 239 -15.83 10.90 -23.87
CA ILE A 239 -17.18 11.40 -23.59
C ILE A 239 -17.48 11.19 -22.12
N CYS A 240 -18.00 12.22 -21.45
CA CYS A 240 -18.56 12.11 -20.11
C CYS A 240 -20.08 12.21 -20.24
N ILE A 241 -20.79 11.17 -19.80
CA ILE A 241 -22.24 11.06 -19.83
C ILE A 241 -22.75 11.38 -18.42
N PRO A 242 -23.36 12.56 -18.20
CA PRO A 242 -23.92 12.93 -16.91
C PRO A 242 -25.33 12.36 -16.70
N PHE A 243 -25.68 12.05 -15.46
CA PHE A 243 -27.05 11.70 -15.06
C PHE A 243 -27.76 12.84 -14.33
N ARG A 244 -27.00 13.84 -13.89
CA ARG A 244 -27.55 15.03 -13.24
C ARG A 244 -26.80 16.29 -13.61
N ASP A 245 -27.47 17.43 -13.46
CA ASP A 245 -26.86 18.75 -13.49
C ASP A 245 -27.47 19.68 -12.43
N GLN A 246 -27.24 20.99 -12.57
CA GLN A 246 -27.79 22.01 -11.66
C GLN A 246 -29.33 22.05 -11.62
N SER A 247 -30.00 21.54 -12.64
CA SER A 247 -31.46 21.57 -12.83
C SER A 247 -32.14 20.29 -12.33
N GLY A 248 -31.38 19.28 -11.91
CA GLY A 248 -31.88 17.97 -11.51
C GLY A 248 -31.37 16.86 -12.42
N ASP A 249 -32.27 15.98 -12.86
CA ASP A 249 -31.95 14.85 -13.73
C ASP A 249 -31.60 15.35 -15.15
N TYR A 250 -30.49 14.86 -15.71
CA TYR A 250 -29.99 15.32 -17.00
C TYR A 250 -30.74 14.66 -18.18
N PHE A 251 -31.15 13.41 -18.01
CA PHE A 251 -31.97 12.66 -18.96
C PHE A 251 -33.34 12.37 -18.35
N ASN A 252 -34.35 12.16 -19.19
CA ASN A 252 -35.59 11.56 -18.70
C ASN A 252 -35.38 10.06 -18.40
N VAL A 253 -36.34 9.45 -17.69
CA VAL A 253 -36.23 8.06 -17.21
C VAL A 253 -36.03 7.07 -18.36
N GLU A 254 -36.75 7.23 -19.48
CA GLU A 254 -36.61 6.34 -20.64
C GLU A 254 -35.22 6.44 -21.29
N GLN A 255 -34.69 7.66 -21.41
CA GLN A 255 -33.37 7.92 -21.98
C GLN A 255 -32.26 7.38 -21.08
N GLU A 256 -32.34 7.63 -19.78
CA GLU A 256 -31.38 7.12 -18.80
C GLU A 256 -31.38 5.59 -18.78
N TYR A 257 -32.56 4.97 -18.79
CA TYR A 257 -32.69 3.52 -18.84
C TYR A 257 -31.98 2.92 -20.07
N GLU A 258 -32.18 3.49 -21.25
CA GLU A 258 -31.51 3.01 -22.46
C GLU A 258 -29.99 3.19 -22.41
N ILE A 259 -29.52 4.35 -21.92
CA ILE A 259 -28.10 4.61 -21.70
C ILE A 259 -27.50 3.57 -20.76
N MET A 260 -28.17 3.28 -19.64
CA MET A 260 -27.73 2.27 -18.67
C MET A 260 -27.73 0.86 -19.24
N LEU A 261 -28.69 0.50 -20.11
CA LEU A 261 -28.67 -0.76 -20.83
C LEU A 261 -27.48 -0.89 -21.77
N LEU A 262 -27.12 0.19 -22.48
CA LEU A 262 -25.95 0.20 -23.37
C LEU A 262 -24.63 0.11 -22.59
N ILE A 263 -24.53 0.81 -21.46
CA ILE A 263 -23.41 0.69 -20.52
C ILE A 263 -23.29 -0.75 -20.04
N ALA A 264 -24.39 -1.34 -19.58
CA ALA A 264 -24.42 -2.74 -19.14
C ALA A 264 -24.01 -3.69 -20.27
N LYS A 265 -24.44 -3.43 -21.52
CA LYS A 265 -24.06 -4.22 -22.69
C LYS A 265 -22.55 -4.20 -22.94
N ILE A 266 -21.88 -3.06 -22.76
CA ILE A 266 -20.41 -2.96 -22.89
C ILE A 266 -19.71 -3.68 -21.74
N ILE A 267 -20.06 -3.36 -20.49
CA ILE A 267 -19.37 -3.89 -19.29
C ILE A 267 -19.53 -5.41 -19.16
N GLN A 268 -20.70 -5.94 -19.51
CA GLN A 268 -21.03 -7.36 -19.39
C GLN A 268 -20.62 -8.20 -20.60
N GLU A 269 -20.10 -7.64 -21.68
CA GLU A 269 -19.69 -8.41 -22.87
C GLU A 269 -18.30 -9.03 -22.66
N GLU A 270 -18.18 -10.37 -22.73
CA GLU A 270 -16.92 -11.08 -22.46
C GLU A 270 -15.81 -10.74 -23.48
N ARG A 271 -16.18 -10.43 -24.73
CA ARG A 271 -15.23 -10.15 -25.81
C ARG A 271 -14.60 -8.76 -25.75
N ILE A 272 -15.20 -7.83 -24.99
CA ILE A 272 -14.71 -6.45 -24.90
C ILE A 272 -13.72 -6.38 -23.73
N PRO A 273 -12.43 -6.02 -23.95
CA PRO A 273 -11.52 -5.69 -22.87
C PRO A 273 -11.84 -4.29 -22.32
N LYS A 274 -11.82 -4.13 -20.99
CA LYS A 274 -12.07 -2.85 -20.32
C LYS A 274 -10.88 -2.43 -19.49
N ARG A 275 -10.74 -1.13 -19.29
CA ARG A 275 -9.66 -0.55 -18.49
C ARG A 275 -10.16 0.60 -17.62
N GLY A 276 -9.52 0.79 -16.47
CA GLY A 276 -9.74 1.96 -15.64
C GLY A 276 -8.59 2.19 -14.67
N ALA A 277 -8.72 3.22 -13.84
CA ALA A 277 -7.85 3.47 -12.70
C ALA A 277 -8.52 2.92 -11.43
N ASN A 278 -7.82 2.12 -10.62
CA ASN A 278 -8.44 1.48 -9.45
C ASN A 278 -9.75 0.74 -9.80
N PHE A 279 -9.80 0.11 -10.97
CA PHE A 279 -11.02 -0.29 -11.67
C PHE A 279 -11.92 -1.28 -10.91
N ILE A 280 -11.39 -1.92 -9.86
CA ILE A 280 -12.19 -2.71 -8.93
C ILE A 280 -13.28 -1.87 -8.25
N PHE A 281 -13.03 -0.58 -7.99
CA PHE A 281 -13.99 0.34 -7.40
C PHE A 281 -15.22 0.51 -8.31
N ASP A 282 -14.99 0.92 -9.55
CA ASP A 282 -16.05 1.24 -10.52
C ASP A 282 -16.90 0.00 -10.79
N THR A 283 -16.23 -1.12 -11.07
CA THR A 283 -16.89 -2.38 -11.39
C THR A 283 -17.64 -2.97 -10.19
N GLN A 284 -17.12 -2.84 -8.97
CA GLN A 284 -17.83 -3.24 -7.76
C GLN A 284 -19.07 -2.36 -7.52
N PHE A 285 -18.95 -1.03 -7.65
CA PHE A 285 -20.06 -0.11 -7.45
C PHE A 285 -21.17 -0.39 -8.46
N LEU A 286 -20.83 -0.50 -9.75
CA LEU A 286 -21.79 -0.79 -10.83
C LEU A 286 -22.49 -2.13 -10.63
N PHE A 287 -21.76 -3.16 -10.19
CA PHE A 287 -22.34 -4.47 -9.90
C PHE A 287 -23.32 -4.41 -8.72
N ARG A 288 -22.90 -3.85 -7.58
CA ARG A 288 -23.72 -3.84 -6.38
C ARG A 288 -24.95 -2.94 -6.50
N LYS A 289 -24.78 -1.76 -7.10
CA LYS A 289 -25.83 -0.75 -7.17
C LYS A 289 -26.81 -0.98 -8.32
N TYR A 290 -26.30 -1.38 -9.49
CA TYR A 290 -27.10 -1.49 -10.72
C TYR A 290 -27.18 -2.90 -11.30
N GLY A 291 -26.57 -3.90 -10.65
CA GLY A 291 -26.58 -5.29 -11.14
C GLY A 291 -25.72 -5.53 -12.38
N ILE A 292 -24.87 -4.57 -12.77
CA ILE A 292 -24.04 -4.66 -13.98
C ILE A 292 -22.81 -5.52 -13.69
N VAL A 293 -22.77 -6.75 -14.23
CA VAL A 293 -21.72 -7.72 -13.93
C VAL A 293 -20.47 -7.51 -14.81
N PRO A 294 -19.30 -7.13 -14.26
CA PRO A 294 -18.10 -6.95 -15.08
C PRO A 294 -17.61 -8.28 -15.67
N ARG A 295 -17.49 -8.33 -17.01
CA ARG A 295 -17.04 -9.51 -17.77
C ARG A 295 -15.86 -9.18 -18.69
N GLY A 296 -15.25 -10.22 -19.27
CA GLY A 296 -14.10 -10.07 -20.16
C GLY A 296 -12.82 -9.68 -19.41
N GLU A 297 -11.84 -9.16 -20.15
CA GLU A 297 -10.59 -8.71 -19.56
C GLU A 297 -10.74 -7.37 -18.85
N LEU A 298 -10.23 -7.28 -17.62
CA LEU A 298 -10.20 -6.04 -16.84
C LEU A 298 -8.75 -5.62 -16.65
N HIS A 299 -8.37 -4.47 -17.20
CA HIS A 299 -7.06 -3.86 -17.02
C HIS A 299 -7.14 -2.73 -16.00
N CYS A 300 -6.06 -2.54 -15.25
CA CYS A 300 -6.02 -1.52 -14.21
C CYS A 300 -4.63 -0.89 -14.13
N THR A 301 -4.55 0.43 -14.38
CA THR A 301 -3.28 1.17 -14.30
C THR A 301 -2.68 1.16 -12.91
N GLN A 302 -3.49 1.09 -11.86
CA GLN A 302 -2.99 0.97 -10.49
C GLN A 302 -2.23 -0.34 -10.27
N ILE A 303 -2.70 -1.46 -10.85
CA ILE A 303 -2.03 -2.76 -10.76
C ILE A 303 -0.71 -2.70 -11.53
N ALA A 304 -0.76 -2.23 -12.78
CA ALA A 304 0.43 -2.10 -13.62
C ALA A 304 1.49 -1.18 -12.97
N GLN A 305 1.07 -0.04 -12.40
CA GLN A 305 1.95 0.89 -11.70
C GLN A 305 2.60 0.26 -10.46
N LYS A 306 1.83 -0.48 -9.64
CA LYS A 306 2.37 -1.09 -8.42
C LYS A 306 3.36 -2.20 -8.70
N ILE A 307 3.21 -2.92 -9.81
CA ILE A 307 4.17 -3.95 -10.20
C ILE A 307 5.44 -3.30 -10.78
N ALA A 308 5.29 -2.27 -11.63
CA ALA A 308 6.42 -1.61 -12.27
C ALA A 308 7.26 -0.78 -11.29
N PHE A 309 6.61 -0.03 -10.38
CA PHE A 309 7.25 0.90 -9.45
C PHE A 309 6.56 0.88 -8.07
N PRO A 310 6.74 -0.20 -7.28
CA PRO A 310 6.02 -0.40 -6.00
C PRO A 310 6.29 0.68 -4.95
N ASP A 311 7.51 1.22 -4.93
CA ASP A 311 7.96 2.26 -4.00
C ASP A 311 7.31 3.64 -4.28
N PHE A 312 6.60 3.78 -5.41
CA PHE A 312 5.88 4.99 -5.78
C PHE A 312 4.36 4.87 -5.59
N GLY A 313 3.70 6.03 -5.60
CA GLY A 313 2.24 6.12 -5.59
C GLY A 313 1.66 5.47 -6.86
N ALA A 314 0.52 4.80 -6.71
CA ALA A 314 -0.21 4.18 -7.80
C ALA A 314 -1.61 4.77 -8.02
N GLY A 315 -1.92 5.85 -7.31
CA GLY A 315 -3.09 6.67 -7.62
C GLY A 315 -2.95 7.31 -9.00
N LEU A 316 -4.09 7.67 -9.59
CA LEU A 316 -4.12 8.23 -10.94
C LEU A 316 -3.33 9.54 -11.07
N ASP A 317 -3.18 10.29 -9.98
CA ASP A 317 -2.28 11.45 -9.89
C ASP A 317 -0.81 11.10 -10.14
N SER A 318 -0.35 9.95 -9.66
CA SER A 318 1.02 9.49 -9.86
C SER A 318 1.19 8.87 -11.24
N VAL A 319 0.20 8.12 -11.71
CA VAL A 319 0.17 7.55 -13.07
C VAL A 319 0.19 8.66 -14.12
N CYS A 320 -0.66 9.69 -13.99
CA CYS A 320 -0.71 10.84 -14.88
C CYS A 320 0.67 11.49 -15.05
N ARG A 321 1.33 11.82 -13.93
CA ARG A 321 2.64 12.51 -13.95
C ARG A 321 3.75 11.68 -14.56
N MET A 322 3.77 10.38 -14.28
CA MET A 322 4.84 9.50 -14.77
C MET A 322 4.68 9.15 -16.25
N TRP A 323 3.45 9.00 -16.74
CA TRP A 323 3.20 8.35 -18.03
C TRP A 323 2.56 9.24 -19.09
N THR A 324 2.07 10.43 -18.73
CA THR A 324 1.38 11.32 -19.67
C THR A 324 2.07 12.68 -19.76
N ASP A 325 1.71 13.47 -20.76
CA ASP A 325 2.05 14.89 -20.89
C ASP A 325 1.01 15.82 -20.23
N ILE A 326 -0.05 15.25 -19.63
CA ILE A 326 -1.12 15.97 -18.96
C ILE A 326 -0.58 16.56 -17.65
N PRO A 327 -0.65 17.89 -17.45
CA PRO A 327 -0.33 18.49 -16.16
C PRO A 327 -1.24 17.97 -15.05
N TYR A 328 -0.78 18.01 -13.81
CA TYR A 328 -1.61 17.64 -12.67
C TYR A 328 -2.95 18.40 -12.66
N TYR A 329 -4.07 17.66 -12.72
CA TYR A 329 -5.45 18.20 -12.79
C TYR A 329 -6.34 17.75 -11.62
N LYS A 330 -5.87 16.83 -10.76
CA LYS A 330 -6.72 16.21 -9.71
C LYS A 330 -7.11 17.16 -8.55
N GLU A 331 -6.70 18.43 -8.60
CA GLU A 331 -7.15 19.45 -7.63
C GLU A 331 -8.57 19.92 -7.95
N ASP A 332 -8.92 19.97 -9.23
CA ASP A 332 -10.19 20.52 -9.74
C ASP A 332 -11.39 19.69 -9.23
N GLY A 333 -11.33 18.36 -9.35
CA GLY A 333 -12.37 17.47 -8.79
C GLY A 333 -12.46 17.50 -7.26
N LYS A 334 -11.35 17.74 -6.55
CA LYS A 334 -11.35 17.82 -5.08
C LYS A 334 -11.97 19.11 -4.55
N GLN A 335 -11.82 20.22 -5.28
CA GLN A 335 -12.43 21.50 -4.93
C GLN A 335 -13.95 21.43 -5.05
N TRP A 336 -14.46 20.78 -6.10
CA TRP A 336 -15.88 20.58 -6.31
C TRP A 336 -16.50 19.75 -5.16
N ILE A 337 -15.94 18.56 -4.86
CA ILE A 337 -16.45 17.65 -3.82
C ILE A 337 -16.40 18.28 -2.41
N LYS A 338 -15.35 19.03 -2.06
CA LYS A 338 -15.13 19.51 -0.68
C LYS A 338 -15.70 20.89 -0.38
N MET A 339 -15.82 21.76 -1.39
CA MET A 339 -16.13 23.17 -1.17
C MET A 339 -17.38 23.64 -1.89
N GLY A 340 -18.03 22.77 -2.70
CA GLY A 340 -19.13 23.20 -3.58
C GLY A 340 -18.70 24.30 -4.55
N ALA A 341 -17.40 24.41 -4.81
CA ALA A 341 -16.78 25.45 -5.62
C ALA A 341 -16.27 24.80 -6.90
N GLY A 342 -16.94 25.11 -8.01
CA GLY A 342 -16.63 24.62 -9.36
C GLY A 342 -17.90 24.47 -10.20
N SER A 343 -17.75 24.41 -11.51
CA SER A 343 -18.83 24.19 -12.47
C SER A 343 -19.04 22.71 -12.76
N TRP A 344 -20.27 22.32 -13.14
CA TRP A 344 -20.56 20.97 -13.64
C TRP A 344 -19.69 20.58 -14.84
N GLU A 345 -19.32 21.55 -15.67
CA GLU A 345 -18.50 21.30 -16.85
C GLU A 345 -17.05 20.94 -16.49
N GLU A 346 -16.47 21.58 -15.46
CA GLU A 346 -15.17 21.19 -14.91
C GLU A 346 -15.21 19.79 -14.30
N TRP A 347 -16.30 19.44 -13.63
CA TRP A 347 -16.52 18.10 -13.05
C TRP A 347 -16.59 17.01 -14.13
N TRP A 348 -17.36 17.22 -15.20
CA TRP A 348 -17.45 16.27 -16.31
C TRP A 348 -16.15 16.20 -17.12
N ASN A 349 -15.44 17.32 -17.26
CA ASN A 349 -14.12 17.33 -17.88
C ASN A 349 -13.10 16.53 -17.04
N TYR A 350 -13.17 16.63 -15.71
CA TYR A 350 -12.35 15.85 -14.80
C TYR A 350 -12.59 14.34 -14.96
N ASN A 351 -13.83 13.87 -15.01
CA ASN A 351 -14.16 12.46 -15.24
C ASN A 351 -13.71 11.99 -16.65
N GLY A 352 -13.82 12.84 -17.67
CA GLY A 352 -13.26 12.56 -19.00
C GLY A 352 -11.73 12.40 -18.99
N LEU A 353 -11.00 13.19 -18.20
CA LEU A 353 -9.56 12.99 -18.02
C LEU A 353 -9.23 11.70 -17.27
N ASP A 354 -10.11 11.26 -16.37
CA ASP A 354 -9.93 10.02 -15.59
C ASP A 354 -10.01 8.74 -16.45
N VAL A 355 -10.59 8.80 -17.65
CA VAL A 355 -10.49 7.72 -18.66
C VAL A 355 -9.38 7.94 -19.70
N ILE A 356 -8.99 9.19 -20.00
CA ILE A 356 -7.89 9.48 -20.94
C ILE A 356 -6.51 9.14 -20.35
N VAL A 357 -6.31 9.34 -19.04
CA VAL A 357 -5.02 9.00 -18.42
C VAL A 357 -4.78 7.48 -18.47
N PRO A 358 -5.73 6.59 -18.10
CA PRO A 358 -5.53 5.14 -18.17
C PRO A 358 -5.26 4.59 -19.58
N ASN A 359 -6.17 4.78 -20.54
CA ASN A 359 -5.87 5.52 -21.76
C ASN A 359 -4.47 5.35 -22.37
N GLU A 360 -3.74 6.44 -22.20
CA GLU A 360 -2.38 6.66 -22.64
C GLU A 360 -1.33 5.96 -21.76
N ALA A 361 -1.55 5.87 -20.45
CA ALA A 361 -0.54 5.39 -19.51
C ALA A 361 -0.33 3.89 -19.56
N HIS A 362 -1.42 3.11 -19.66
CA HIS A 362 -1.37 1.66 -19.54
C HIS A 362 -0.51 0.99 -20.62
N PRO A 363 -0.57 1.33 -21.91
CA PRO A 363 0.32 0.73 -22.90
C PRO A 363 1.80 0.97 -22.59
N LYS A 364 2.16 2.16 -22.10
CA LYS A 364 3.53 2.50 -21.69
C LYS A 364 3.95 1.71 -20.45
N GLN A 365 3.04 1.52 -19.49
CA GLN A 365 3.27 0.66 -18.32
C GLN A 365 3.48 -0.81 -18.74
N ILE A 366 2.69 -1.33 -19.68
CA ILE A 366 2.88 -2.70 -20.20
C ILE A 366 4.25 -2.84 -20.86
N GLN A 367 4.68 -1.87 -21.67
CA GLN A 367 6.02 -1.89 -22.26
C GLN A 367 7.12 -1.91 -21.19
N GLU A 368 6.96 -1.16 -20.11
CA GLU A 368 7.91 -1.18 -19.00
C GLU A 368 7.90 -2.52 -18.26
N LEU A 369 6.71 -3.08 -17.99
CA LEU A 369 6.58 -4.39 -17.37
C LEU A 369 7.24 -5.49 -18.23
N VAL A 370 7.11 -5.43 -19.56
CA VAL A 370 7.80 -6.35 -20.46
C VAL A 370 9.33 -6.22 -20.35
N LYS A 371 9.86 -4.98 -20.34
CA LYS A 371 11.31 -4.74 -20.13
C LYS A 371 11.79 -5.28 -18.78
N GLN A 372 10.95 -5.18 -17.76
CA GLN A 372 11.23 -5.68 -16.42
C GLN A 372 10.98 -7.19 -16.27
N GLN A 373 10.46 -7.88 -17.30
CA GLN A 373 10.02 -9.28 -17.25
C GLN A 373 8.95 -9.54 -16.18
N ASN A 374 8.00 -8.61 -16.05
CA ASN A 374 6.92 -8.63 -15.07
C ASN A 374 5.52 -8.71 -15.69
N PHE A 375 5.41 -8.89 -17.01
CA PHE A 375 4.12 -8.96 -17.70
C PHE A 375 3.23 -10.09 -17.18
N GLU A 376 3.78 -11.30 -17.01
CA GLU A 376 3.02 -12.44 -16.46
C GLU A 376 2.54 -12.20 -15.02
N THR A 377 3.33 -11.47 -14.22
CA THR A 377 2.89 -11.06 -12.88
C THR A 377 1.68 -10.12 -12.96
N TYR A 378 1.67 -9.19 -13.91
CA TYR A 378 0.52 -8.30 -14.14
C TYR A 378 -0.71 -9.09 -14.58
N GLU A 379 -0.55 -10.06 -15.50
CA GLU A 379 -1.63 -10.92 -15.98
C GLU A 379 -2.25 -11.76 -14.85
N ARG A 380 -1.45 -12.38 -13.99
CA ARG A 380 -1.95 -13.05 -12.79
C ARG A 380 -2.66 -12.06 -11.87
N GLN A 381 -2.03 -10.94 -11.54
CA GLN A 381 -2.57 -10.00 -10.57
C GLN A 381 -3.90 -9.35 -11.00
N ARG A 382 -4.10 -9.08 -12.30
CA ARG A 382 -5.38 -8.53 -12.80
C ARG A 382 -6.51 -9.56 -12.80
N LYS A 383 -6.21 -10.87 -12.92
CA LYS A 383 -7.22 -11.94 -12.82
C LYS A 383 -7.89 -11.98 -11.46
N LEU A 384 -7.27 -11.43 -10.42
CA LEU A 384 -7.86 -11.34 -9.09
C LEU A 384 -9.02 -10.32 -8.99
N ILE A 385 -9.19 -9.40 -9.93
CA ILE A 385 -10.24 -8.37 -9.83
C ILE A 385 -11.63 -9.02 -9.65
N LYS A 386 -11.99 -9.99 -10.51
CA LYS A 386 -13.30 -10.65 -10.47
C LYS A 386 -13.55 -11.45 -9.17
N PRO A 387 -12.67 -12.37 -8.72
CA PRO A 387 -12.88 -13.08 -7.46
C PRO A 387 -12.93 -12.14 -6.25
N LEU A 388 -12.16 -11.05 -6.27
CA LEU A 388 -12.21 -10.06 -5.19
C LEU A 388 -13.54 -9.31 -5.13
N ILE A 389 -14.14 -8.96 -6.28
CA ILE A 389 -15.50 -8.39 -6.33
C ILE A 389 -16.51 -9.40 -5.78
N TYR A 390 -16.40 -10.66 -6.20
CA TYR A 390 -17.27 -11.73 -5.69
C TYR A 390 -17.19 -11.85 -4.16
N MET A 391 -15.97 -11.96 -3.60
CA MET A 391 -15.77 -12.03 -2.15
C MET A 391 -16.29 -10.79 -1.43
N ALA A 392 -16.05 -9.61 -1.99
CA ALA A 392 -16.51 -8.35 -1.42
C ALA A 392 -18.03 -8.28 -1.31
N GLU A 393 -18.75 -8.71 -2.35
CA GLU A 393 -20.22 -8.68 -2.37
C GLU A 393 -20.86 -9.85 -1.62
N ARG A 394 -20.22 -11.03 -1.62
CA ARG A 394 -20.67 -12.18 -0.85
C ARG A 394 -20.69 -11.87 0.64
N GLY A 395 -19.60 -11.27 1.15
CA GLY A 395 -19.42 -10.93 2.56
C GLY A 395 -19.52 -12.14 3.50
N ILE A 396 -19.35 -11.89 4.79
CA ILE A 396 -19.40 -12.94 5.83
C ILE A 396 -20.52 -12.60 6.80
N ARG A 397 -21.34 -13.59 7.17
CA ARG A 397 -22.44 -13.39 8.12
C ARG A 397 -21.88 -13.09 9.50
N ILE A 398 -22.50 -12.15 10.21
CA ILE A 398 -22.10 -11.75 11.56
C ILE A 398 -23.18 -12.12 12.57
N ASP A 399 -22.75 -12.67 13.71
CA ASP A 399 -23.55 -12.74 14.92
C ASP A 399 -23.66 -11.35 15.57
N VAL A 400 -24.64 -10.56 15.14
CA VAL A 400 -24.82 -9.18 15.60
C VAL A 400 -25.17 -9.12 17.09
N ASP A 401 -26.02 -10.04 17.56
CA ASP A 401 -26.48 -10.08 18.95
C ASP A 401 -25.34 -10.46 19.90
N GLY A 402 -24.55 -11.49 19.54
CA GLY A 402 -23.36 -11.88 20.28
C GLY A 402 -22.31 -10.76 20.31
N MET A 403 -22.15 -10.05 19.19
CA MET A 403 -21.22 -8.92 19.10
C MET A 403 -21.67 -7.75 19.99
N MET A 404 -22.97 -7.44 20.06
CA MET A 404 -23.55 -6.45 20.97
C MET A 404 -23.29 -6.80 22.43
N LYS A 405 -23.60 -8.03 22.82
CA LYS A 405 -23.38 -8.49 24.20
C LYS A 405 -21.91 -8.40 24.60
N CYS A 406 -21.00 -8.84 23.72
CA CYS A 406 -19.56 -8.76 23.96
C CYS A 406 -19.07 -7.31 24.06
N LYS A 407 -19.66 -6.39 23.29
CA LYS A 407 -19.36 -4.96 23.38
C LYS A 407 -19.69 -4.42 24.76
N ASP A 408 -20.86 -4.75 25.30
CA ASP A 408 -21.31 -4.31 26.62
C ASP A 408 -20.42 -4.91 27.73
N GLU A 409 -20.05 -6.18 27.60
CA GLU A 409 -19.11 -6.86 28.52
C GLU A 409 -17.71 -6.23 28.50
N GLU A 410 -17.17 -5.88 27.33
CA GLU A 410 -15.88 -5.19 27.23
C GLU A 410 -15.96 -3.74 27.74
N GLN A 411 -17.08 -3.05 27.52
CA GLN A 411 -17.32 -1.71 28.04
C GLN A 411 -17.36 -1.71 29.58
N ALA A 412 -18.03 -2.69 30.18
CA ALA A 412 -18.06 -2.86 31.64
C ALA A 412 -16.68 -3.12 32.26
N LYS A 413 -15.72 -3.66 31.49
CA LYS A 413 -14.31 -3.80 31.90
C LYS A 413 -13.49 -2.53 31.67
N LEU A 414 -13.86 -1.73 30.68
CA LEU A 414 -13.18 -0.50 30.32
C LEU A 414 -13.42 0.62 31.35
N ASP A 415 -14.64 0.77 31.83
CA ASP A 415 -15.01 1.89 32.73
C ASP A 415 -14.21 1.89 34.06
N PRO A 416 -14.03 0.75 34.75
CA PRO A 416 -13.18 0.70 35.95
C PRO A 416 -11.72 1.07 35.70
N LEU A 417 -11.16 0.68 34.54
CA LEU A 417 -9.78 1.01 34.17
C LEU A 417 -9.61 2.52 33.94
N ILE A 418 -10.61 3.18 33.34
CA ILE A 418 -10.62 4.64 33.20
C ILE A 418 -10.62 5.30 34.58
N GLY A 419 -11.44 4.80 35.52
CA GLY A 419 -11.43 5.28 36.91
C GLY A 419 -10.11 5.02 37.64
N GLU A 420 -9.45 3.88 37.40
CA GLU A 420 -8.10 3.58 37.88
C GLU A 420 -7.09 4.59 37.32
N LEU A 421 -7.13 4.87 36.02
CA LEU A 421 -6.26 5.85 35.39
C LEU A 421 -6.44 7.24 36.00
N HIS A 422 -7.68 7.71 36.18
CA HIS A 422 -7.96 9.02 36.79
C HIS A 422 -7.44 9.11 38.22
N ARG A 423 -7.50 8.02 39.00
CA ARG A 423 -6.92 7.97 40.34
C ARG A 423 -5.39 8.03 40.32
N ILE A 424 -4.73 7.32 39.40
CA ILE A 424 -3.27 7.32 39.27
C ILE A 424 -2.77 8.70 38.81
N VAL A 425 -3.47 9.32 37.86
CA VAL A 425 -3.09 10.61 37.28
C VAL A 425 -3.47 11.79 38.20
N GLY A 426 -4.54 11.66 38.97
CA GLY A 426 -5.05 12.68 39.89
C GLY A 426 -6.04 13.68 39.27
N TYR A 427 -6.36 13.53 37.98
CA TYR A 427 -7.36 14.33 37.27
C TYR A 427 -7.92 13.55 36.07
N GLU A 428 -9.01 14.05 35.49
CA GLU A 428 -9.63 13.44 34.32
C GLU A 428 -8.75 13.62 33.07
N VAL A 429 -8.30 12.49 32.52
CA VAL A 429 -7.57 12.43 31.24
C VAL A 429 -8.36 11.57 30.27
N ASN A 430 -8.52 12.05 29.04
CA ASN A 430 -9.00 11.26 27.92
C ASN A 430 -7.87 10.32 27.44
N PRO A 431 -8.00 8.99 27.64
CA PRO A 431 -6.95 8.02 27.30
C PRO A 431 -6.63 7.95 25.79
N ASN A 432 -7.60 8.35 24.97
CA ASN A 432 -7.54 8.34 23.52
C ASN A 432 -7.01 9.66 22.94
N SER A 433 -6.84 10.71 23.77
CA SER A 433 -6.25 11.99 23.34
C SER A 433 -4.73 11.93 23.45
N PRO A 434 -3.98 11.89 22.32
CA PRO A 434 -2.52 11.83 22.38
C PRO A 434 -1.94 13.03 23.11
N PHE A 435 -2.55 14.21 22.93
CA PHE A 435 -2.12 15.45 23.56
C PHE A 435 -2.19 15.39 25.09
N GLN A 436 -3.34 15.01 25.66
CA GLN A 436 -3.50 14.95 27.12
C GLN A 436 -2.60 13.88 27.75
N VAL A 437 -2.43 12.73 27.08
CA VAL A 437 -1.54 11.66 27.55
C VAL A 437 -0.07 12.10 27.48
N MET A 438 0.34 12.81 26.42
CA MET A 438 1.70 13.37 26.32
C MET A 438 1.95 14.44 27.39
N ASP A 439 0.95 15.28 27.67
CA ASP A 439 1.03 16.32 28.69
C ASP A 439 1.32 15.71 30.08
N TYR A 440 0.56 14.68 30.46
CA TYR A 440 0.78 13.95 31.70
C TYR A 440 2.19 13.34 31.79
N PHE A 441 2.60 12.53 30.80
CA PHE A 441 3.89 11.83 30.88
C PHE A 441 5.08 12.76 30.73
N TYR A 442 5.04 13.71 29.82
CA TYR A 442 6.21 14.49 29.44
C TYR A 442 6.32 15.81 30.18
N ARG A 443 5.19 16.48 30.45
CA ARG A 443 5.18 17.74 31.20
C ARG A 443 5.09 17.46 32.69
N ASP A 444 4.05 16.74 33.12
CA ASP A 444 3.74 16.63 34.55
C ASP A 444 4.70 15.66 35.28
N LEU A 445 5.00 14.51 34.67
CA LEU A 445 6.01 13.56 35.20
C LEU A 445 7.45 13.89 34.79
N GLY A 446 7.64 14.84 33.86
CA GLY A 446 8.95 15.27 33.37
C GLY A 446 9.72 14.19 32.58
N LEU A 447 9.03 13.20 32.00
CA LEU A 447 9.68 12.17 31.19
C LEU A 447 10.13 12.74 29.85
N LYS A 448 11.29 12.29 29.36
CA LYS A 448 11.79 12.72 28.05
C LYS A 448 10.84 12.24 26.93
N PRO A 449 10.32 13.15 26.07
CA PRO A 449 9.42 12.77 25.00
C PRO A 449 10.02 11.73 24.05
N TYR A 450 9.23 10.69 23.74
CA TYR A 450 9.55 9.80 22.65
C TYR A 450 9.16 10.44 21.33
N LYS A 451 10.09 10.46 20.37
CA LYS A 451 9.88 11.07 19.06
C LYS A 451 9.81 10.01 17.98
N LYS A 452 8.75 10.04 17.19
CA LYS A 452 8.56 9.19 16.01
C LYS A 452 8.54 10.06 14.77
N ARG A 453 9.07 9.52 13.68
CA ARG A 453 9.09 10.20 12.39
C ARG A 453 7.69 10.13 11.76
N ASN A 454 7.11 11.26 11.42
CA ASN A 454 5.82 11.32 10.74
C ASN A 454 5.98 11.04 9.22
N ALA A 455 4.86 10.91 8.50
CA ALA A 455 4.85 10.70 7.05
C ALA A 455 5.53 11.83 6.25
N LYS A 456 5.70 13.02 6.84
CA LYS A 456 6.42 14.16 6.26
C LYS A 456 7.92 14.14 6.57
N GLY A 457 8.39 13.13 7.30
CA GLY A 457 9.80 12.94 7.66
C GLY A 457 10.26 13.73 8.90
N GLU A 458 9.36 14.38 9.62
CA GLU A 458 9.67 15.18 10.82
C GLU A 458 9.53 14.33 12.09
N TYR A 459 10.40 14.55 13.07
CA TYR A 459 10.27 13.93 14.39
C TYR A 459 9.22 14.68 15.22
N LYS A 460 8.16 13.97 15.62
CA LYS A 460 7.13 14.50 16.52
C LYS A 460 7.03 13.64 17.77
N ASP A 461 6.73 14.29 18.88
CA ASP A 461 6.43 13.62 20.13
C ASP A 461 5.20 12.72 19.92
N THR A 462 5.23 11.53 20.51
CA THR A 462 4.15 10.56 20.40
C THR A 462 3.88 9.94 21.76
N SER A 463 2.63 9.54 21.98
CA SER A 463 2.21 8.70 23.10
C SER A 463 1.66 7.37 22.61
N ASP A 464 2.04 6.89 21.42
CA ASP A 464 1.57 5.62 20.85
C ASP A 464 1.93 4.40 21.72
N VAL A 465 1.45 3.23 21.29
CA VAL A 465 1.67 1.95 22.02
C VAL A 465 3.15 1.70 22.26
N ASP A 466 4.02 2.00 21.29
CA ASP A 466 5.47 1.83 21.41
C ASP A 466 6.06 2.74 22.51
N ALA A 467 5.62 4.00 22.56
CA ALA A 467 6.02 4.95 23.59
C ALA A 467 5.57 4.48 24.99
N LEU A 468 4.32 4.04 25.12
CA LEU A 468 3.76 3.55 26.39
C LEU A 468 4.45 2.28 26.87
N LYS A 469 4.68 1.29 25.99
CA LYS A 469 5.45 0.08 26.32
C LYS A 469 6.84 0.43 26.83
N ARG A 470 7.50 1.41 26.24
CA ARG A 470 8.82 1.86 26.67
C ARG A 470 8.80 2.54 28.04
N ILE A 471 7.79 3.36 28.33
CA ILE A 471 7.61 3.97 29.66
C ILE A 471 7.36 2.89 30.72
N PHE A 472 6.46 1.95 30.43
CA PHE A 472 6.16 0.81 31.30
C PHE A 472 7.44 0.04 31.68
N ARG A 473 8.27 -0.30 30.69
CA ARG A 473 9.53 -1.05 30.83
C ARG A 473 10.62 -0.39 31.65
N GLN A 474 10.61 0.94 31.76
CA GLN A 474 11.60 1.63 32.57
C GLN A 474 11.38 1.37 34.07
N ASN A 475 10.25 0.78 34.46
CA ASN A 475 9.88 0.50 35.85
C ASN A 475 10.08 1.71 36.77
N GLY A 476 9.83 2.91 36.23
CA GLY A 476 10.00 4.19 36.89
C GLY A 476 8.70 4.96 37.04
N LYS A 477 8.82 6.28 37.20
CA LYS A 477 7.66 7.19 37.29
C LYS A 477 6.77 7.04 36.04
N GLY A 478 5.47 6.82 36.25
CA GLY A 478 4.49 6.63 35.18
C GLY A 478 4.31 5.20 34.67
N SER A 479 5.07 4.21 35.16
CA SER A 479 4.93 2.81 34.71
C SER A 479 3.51 2.27 34.93
N GLU A 480 2.91 2.51 36.09
CA GLU A 480 1.54 2.07 36.41
C GLU A 480 0.49 2.71 35.49
N ALA A 481 0.56 4.04 35.29
CA ALA A 481 -0.31 4.74 34.35
C ALA A 481 -0.15 4.23 32.91
N ALA A 482 1.08 3.91 32.48
CA ALA A 482 1.35 3.40 31.16
C ALA A 482 0.77 1.98 30.96
N ARG A 483 0.85 1.12 31.98
CA ARG A 483 0.20 -0.20 31.97
C ARG A 483 -1.31 -0.07 31.78
N VAL A 484 -1.97 0.72 32.64
CA VAL A 484 -3.42 0.93 32.60
C VAL A 484 -3.84 1.56 31.26
N LEU A 485 -3.07 2.51 30.73
CA LEU A 485 -3.34 3.10 29.41
C LEU A 485 -3.23 2.10 28.26
N LEU A 486 -2.28 1.17 28.32
CA LEU A 486 -2.16 0.10 27.31
C LEU A 486 -3.40 -0.80 27.34
N ASP A 487 -3.87 -1.18 28.53
CA ASP A 487 -5.08 -1.99 28.72
C ASP A 487 -6.33 -1.25 28.20
N ILE A 488 -6.50 0.03 28.59
CA ILE A 488 -7.59 0.89 28.13
C ILE A 488 -7.60 1.02 26.61
N ARG A 489 -6.46 1.30 25.98
CA ARG A 489 -6.39 1.48 24.52
C ARG A 489 -6.59 0.19 23.77
N SER A 490 -6.16 -0.94 24.33
CA SER A 490 -6.45 -2.26 23.77
C SER A 490 -7.96 -2.53 23.73
N LEU A 491 -8.66 -2.37 24.87
CA LEU A 491 -10.11 -2.54 24.96
C LEU A 491 -10.88 -1.49 24.13
N SER A 492 -10.49 -0.21 24.21
CA SER A 492 -11.12 0.86 23.42
C SER A 492 -11.03 0.57 21.92
N LYS A 493 -9.88 0.06 21.45
CA LYS A 493 -9.73 -0.36 20.05
C LYS A 493 -10.64 -1.54 19.73
N ARG A 494 -10.73 -2.54 20.62
CA ARG A 494 -11.61 -3.70 20.42
C ARG A 494 -13.08 -3.29 20.26
N ILE A 495 -13.57 -2.44 21.15
CA ILE A 495 -14.92 -1.91 21.14
C ILE A 495 -15.19 -1.05 19.90
N SER A 496 -14.34 -0.06 19.63
CA SER A 496 -14.58 0.94 18.56
C SER A 496 -14.31 0.44 17.14
N THR A 497 -13.36 -0.49 16.99
CA THR A 497 -12.91 -0.97 15.68
C THR A 497 -13.58 -2.29 15.30
N TYR A 498 -13.57 -3.28 16.19
CA TYR A 498 -14.02 -4.63 15.87
C TYR A 498 -15.49 -4.85 16.27
N LEU A 499 -15.90 -4.46 17.49
CA LEU A 499 -17.28 -4.62 17.98
C LEU A 499 -18.22 -3.49 17.53
N ASN A 500 -17.95 -2.89 16.37
CA ASN A 500 -18.70 -1.77 15.84
C ASN A 500 -19.77 -2.23 14.84
N ILE A 501 -21.02 -2.29 15.28
CA ILE A 501 -22.18 -2.71 14.48
C ILE A 501 -22.41 -1.79 13.28
N GLY A 502 -22.01 -0.51 13.37
CA GLY A 502 -22.07 0.42 12.23
C GLY A 502 -21.17 0.02 11.05
N LYS A 503 -20.31 -0.99 11.23
CA LYS A 503 -19.51 -1.61 10.16
C LYS A 503 -20.15 -2.86 9.55
N VAL A 504 -21.26 -3.34 10.08
CA VAL A 504 -22.02 -4.46 9.50
C VAL A 504 -23.06 -3.88 8.55
N ASP A 505 -23.18 -4.46 7.35
CA ASP A 505 -24.22 -4.07 6.41
C ASP A 505 -25.62 -4.43 6.95
N LYS A 506 -26.65 -3.77 6.42
CA LYS A 506 -28.05 -3.94 6.87
C LYS A 506 -28.56 -5.38 6.75
N ASP A 507 -27.96 -6.20 5.91
CA ASP A 507 -28.28 -7.61 5.73
C ASP A 507 -27.49 -8.54 6.69
N GLY A 508 -26.83 -7.98 7.71
CA GLY A 508 -26.12 -8.74 8.74
C GLY A 508 -24.75 -9.26 8.28
N ARG A 509 -24.18 -8.69 7.21
CA ARG A 509 -22.90 -9.14 6.66
C ARG A 509 -21.78 -8.13 6.82
N TYR A 510 -20.58 -8.63 7.11
CA TYR A 510 -19.36 -7.86 7.08
C TYR A 510 -18.70 -8.00 5.71
N ARG A 511 -18.66 -6.91 4.96
CA ARG A 511 -18.04 -6.82 3.64
C ARG A 511 -16.80 -5.95 3.69
N SER A 512 -15.86 -6.16 2.77
CA SER A 512 -14.66 -5.34 2.70
C SER A 512 -14.35 -4.98 1.27
N SER A 513 -13.78 -3.78 1.06
CA SER A 513 -13.15 -3.47 -0.22
C SER A 513 -11.78 -4.14 -0.26
N TYR A 514 -11.53 -4.98 -1.26
CA TYR A 514 -10.24 -5.62 -1.47
C TYR A 514 -9.40 -4.84 -2.48
N LYS A 515 -8.08 -4.90 -2.33
CA LYS A 515 -7.12 -4.37 -3.31
C LYS A 515 -6.16 -5.48 -3.72
N PRO A 516 -6.06 -5.79 -5.03
CA PRO A 516 -5.15 -6.82 -5.51
C PRO A 516 -3.68 -6.44 -5.25
N VAL A 517 -3.33 -5.15 -5.37
CA VAL A 517 -1.96 -4.64 -5.16
C VAL A 517 -1.84 -3.74 -3.93
N GLY A 518 -2.47 -4.15 -2.82
CA GLY A 518 -2.45 -3.40 -1.57
C GLY A 518 -1.07 -3.32 -0.93
N ALA A 519 -0.42 -4.47 -0.75
CA ALA A 519 0.93 -4.57 -0.20
C ALA A 519 2.00 -4.63 -1.29
N GLU A 520 3.22 -4.14 -1.00
CA GLU A 520 4.36 -4.22 -1.91
C GLU A 520 4.78 -5.65 -2.24
N THR A 521 4.44 -6.61 -1.36
CA THR A 521 4.71 -8.03 -1.54
C THR A 521 3.67 -8.75 -2.39
N GLY A 522 2.64 -8.06 -2.91
CA GLY A 522 1.57 -8.69 -3.70
C GLY A 522 0.46 -9.35 -2.88
N ARG A 523 0.54 -9.27 -1.55
CA ARG A 523 -0.57 -9.66 -0.68
C ARG A 523 -1.79 -8.78 -0.92
N LEU A 524 -2.96 -9.42 -0.87
CA LEU A 524 -4.24 -8.72 -0.84
C LEU A 524 -4.31 -7.84 0.41
N SER A 525 -4.99 -6.70 0.29
CA SER A 525 -5.37 -5.88 1.46
C SER A 525 -6.87 -5.65 1.44
N SER A 526 -7.48 -5.58 2.62
CA SER A 526 -8.89 -5.24 2.81
C SER A 526 -9.07 -3.96 3.61
N GLY A 527 -10.18 -3.25 3.35
CA GLY A 527 -10.53 -2.01 4.02
C GLY A 527 -12.04 -1.74 4.00
N GLU A 528 -12.40 -0.55 4.49
CA GLU A 528 -13.77 -0.04 4.47
C GLU A 528 -14.33 -0.01 3.04
N THR A 529 -15.62 -0.34 2.89
CA THR A 529 -16.34 -0.28 1.63
C THR A 529 -16.65 1.17 1.26
N ILE A 530 -17.04 1.36 0.00
CA ILE A 530 -17.47 2.66 -0.53
C ILE A 530 -18.77 3.17 0.12
N PHE A 531 -19.48 2.31 0.86
CA PHE A 531 -20.71 2.61 1.60
C PHE A 531 -20.45 2.89 3.09
N GLY A 532 -19.18 2.98 3.52
CA GLY A 532 -18.80 3.32 4.91
C GLY A 532 -18.85 2.15 5.90
N THR A 533 -19.13 0.94 5.43
CA THR A 533 -19.20 -0.28 6.22
C THR A 533 -17.93 -1.13 6.04
N GLY A 534 -17.79 -2.18 6.85
CA GLY A 534 -16.65 -3.09 6.73
C GLY A 534 -15.34 -2.56 7.30
N GLY A 535 -14.23 -3.17 6.87
CA GLY A 535 -12.91 -2.79 7.34
C GLY A 535 -11.84 -3.84 7.03
N ASN A 536 -10.67 -3.69 7.65
CA ASN A 536 -9.57 -4.64 7.46
C ASN A 536 -9.87 -5.98 8.18
N GLN A 537 -9.98 -7.06 7.41
CA GLN A 537 -10.27 -8.41 7.92
C GLN A 537 -9.05 -9.14 8.48
N GLN A 538 -7.82 -8.74 8.12
CA GLN A 538 -6.60 -9.45 8.53
C GLN A 538 -6.20 -9.17 9.97
N ASN A 539 -6.67 -8.06 10.55
CA ASN A 539 -6.24 -7.59 11.86
C ASN A 539 -7.20 -7.94 13.00
N TRP A 540 -8.19 -8.80 12.77
CA TRP A 540 -9.16 -9.17 13.79
C TRP A 540 -8.50 -10.03 14.89
N PRO A 541 -8.75 -9.74 16.18
CA PRO A 541 -8.36 -10.63 17.27
C PRO A 541 -8.98 -12.01 17.08
N HIS A 542 -8.20 -13.07 17.32
CA HIS A 542 -8.64 -14.45 17.09
C HIS A 542 -9.94 -14.79 17.81
N ASP A 543 -10.08 -14.37 19.07
CA ASP A 543 -11.27 -14.65 19.86
C ASP A 543 -12.54 -14.00 19.25
N LEU A 544 -12.41 -12.83 18.62
CA LEU A 544 -13.54 -12.11 18.01
C LEU A 544 -13.99 -12.72 16.67
N LEU A 545 -13.18 -13.61 16.07
CA LEU A 545 -13.57 -14.33 14.86
C LEU A 545 -14.75 -15.30 15.09
N ARG A 546 -15.09 -15.59 16.36
CA ARG A 546 -16.31 -16.36 16.72
C ARG A 546 -17.60 -15.72 16.22
N PHE A 547 -17.61 -14.40 16.01
CA PHE A 547 -18.78 -13.67 15.49
C PHE A 547 -18.90 -13.75 13.96
N PHE A 548 -17.85 -14.19 13.26
CA PHE A 548 -17.89 -14.44 11.82
C PHE A 548 -18.43 -15.85 11.58
N LEU A 549 -19.72 -15.91 11.27
CA LEU A 549 -20.44 -17.16 11.08
C LEU A 549 -20.41 -17.58 9.61
N PHE A 550 -20.37 -18.90 9.39
CA PHE A 550 -20.81 -19.44 8.12
C PHE A 550 -22.34 -19.40 8.03
N ASP A 551 -22.85 -19.41 6.81
CA ASP A 551 -24.29 -19.33 6.56
C ASP A 551 -25.05 -20.56 7.10
N GLU A 552 -26.33 -20.37 7.41
CA GLU A 552 -27.19 -21.49 7.81
C GLU A 552 -27.32 -22.53 6.70
N GLY A 553 -27.19 -23.81 7.06
CA GLY A 553 -27.16 -24.89 6.08
C GLY A 553 -25.83 -25.03 5.36
N TYR A 554 -24.78 -24.32 5.77
CA TYR A 554 -23.43 -24.45 5.24
C TYR A 554 -22.45 -24.99 6.29
N ILE A 555 -21.34 -25.52 5.80
CA ILE A 555 -20.14 -25.80 6.58
C ILE A 555 -18.98 -25.02 5.98
N GLY A 556 -18.14 -24.44 6.84
CA GLY A 556 -17.00 -23.66 6.41
C GLY A 556 -15.71 -24.44 6.44
N TYR A 557 -14.85 -24.08 5.51
CA TYR A 557 -13.53 -24.65 5.31
C TYR A 557 -12.49 -23.56 5.19
N SER A 558 -11.30 -23.83 5.71
CA SER A 558 -10.12 -22.99 5.50
C SER A 558 -8.91 -23.84 5.16
N PHE A 559 -8.22 -23.51 4.07
CA PHE A 559 -6.88 -24.05 3.80
C PHE A 559 -5.82 -23.04 4.23
N ASP A 560 -4.81 -23.48 4.96
CA ASP A 560 -3.69 -22.66 5.46
C ASP A 560 -2.34 -23.27 5.05
N LEU A 561 -1.47 -22.49 4.41
CA LEU A 561 -0.16 -22.98 3.95
C LEU A 561 0.82 -23.10 5.12
N SER A 562 1.11 -24.33 5.57
CA SER A 562 1.86 -24.54 6.80
C SER A 562 3.33 -24.08 6.71
N GLN A 563 3.61 -22.94 7.34
CA GLN A 563 4.96 -22.37 7.52
C GLN A 563 5.72 -22.14 6.21
N ILE A 564 4.99 -21.81 5.15
CA ILE A 564 5.55 -21.67 3.80
C ILE A 564 6.70 -20.65 3.71
N GLU A 565 6.61 -19.51 4.40
CA GLU A 565 7.71 -18.52 4.40
C GLU A 565 9.00 -19.10 4.98
N ASN A 566 8.92 -19.84 6.10
CA ASN A 566 10.08 -20.47 6.72
C ASN A 566 10.68 -21.54 5.81
N ARG A 567 9.84 -22.30 5.09
CA ARG A 567 10.29 -23.30 4.11
C ARG A 567 11.06 -22.61 2.98
N ILE A 568 10.51 -21.55 2.41
CA ILE A 568 11.19 -20.80 1.35
C ILE A 568 12.55 -20.28 1.82
N VAL A 569 12.63 -19.67 3.01
CA VAL A 569 13.90 -19.18 3.57
C VAL A 569 14.89 -20.32 3.80
N ALA A 570 14.43 -21.46 4.35
CA ALA A 570 15.27 -22.62 4.61
C ALA A 570 15.88 -23.19 3.33
N TYR A 571 15.07 -23.44 2.30
CA TYR A 571 15.52 -24.04 1.05
C TYR A 571 16.36 -23.08 0.21
N VAL A 572 15.94 -21.81 0.07
CA VAL A 572 16.72 -20.78 -0.66
C VAL A 572 18.06 -20.50 0.03
N GLY A 573 18.07 -20.51 1.37
CA GLY A 573 19.28 -20.29 2.16
C GLY A 573 20.16 -21.52 2.36
N GLY A 574 19.72 -22.72 1.96
CA GLY A 574 20.44 -23.96 2.23
C GLY A 574 20.57 -24.27 3.73
N VAL A 575 19.55 -23.96 4.53
CA VAL A 575 19.54 -24.18 5.99
C VAL A 575 19.22 -25.64 6.29
N ILE A 576 20.23 -26.51 6.17
CA ILE A 576 20.11 -27.98 6.24
C ILE A 576 19.33 -28.47 7.46
N SER A 577 19.54 -27.87 8.64
CA SER A 577 18.83 -28.26 9.88
C SER A 577 17.33 -27.99 9.82
N GLN A 578 16.91 -26.89 9.19
CA GLN A 578 15.50 -26.56 9.00
C GLN A 578 14.87 -27.42 7.90
N ILE A 579 15.60 -27.64 6.80
CA ILE A 579 15.17 -28.54 5.71
C ILE A 579 14.88 -29.94 6.27
N LYS A 580 15.84 -30.54 7.00
CA LYS A 580 15.65 -31.84 7.65
C LYS A 580 14.47 -31.85 8.61
N ALA A 581 14.28 -30.77 9.39
CA ALA A 581 13.15 -30.66 10.30
C ALA A 581 11.81 -30.72 9.54
N PHE A 582 11.72 -30.02 8.40
CA PHE A 582 10.53 -30.06 7.56
C PHE A 582 10.27 -31.42 6.91
N GLU A 583 11.30 -32.08 6.38
CA GLU A 583 11.21 -33.39 5.73
C GLU A 583 10.84 -34.50 6.71
N GLN A 584 11.30 -34.41 7.96
CA GLN A 584 11.03 -35.38 9.02
C GLN A 584 9.77 -35.05 9.82
N GLY A 585 9.07 -33.96 9.51
CA GLY A 585 7.87 -33.53 10.24
C GLY A 585 8.14 -33.07 11.69
N ILE A 586 9.36 -32.63 11.98
CA ILE A 586 9.77 -32.06 13.27
C ILE A 586 9.22 -30.63 13.37
N ASP A 587 8.71 -30.25 14.54
CA ASP A 587 8.21 -28.89 14.79
C ASP A 587 9.39 -27.90 14.81
N LEU A 588 9.52 -27.12 13.73
CA LEU A 588 10.59 -26.13 13.58
C LEU A 588 10.61 -25.09 14.73
N HIS A 589 9.46 -24.70 15.26
CA HIS A 589 9.39 -23.72 16.35
C HIS A 589 9.91 -24.33 17.65
N ARG A 590 9.55 -25.57 17.96
CA ARG A 590 10.15 -26.28 19.11
C ARG A 590 11.65 -26.50 18.92
N LEU A 591 12.09 -26.86 17.72
CA LEU A 591 13.52 -26.97 17.41
C LEU A 591 14.27 -25.65 17.63
N THR A 592 13.68 -24.54 17.21
CA THR A 592 14.28 -23.22 17.40
C THR A 592 14.30 -22.84 18.89
N ALA A 593 13.22 -23.12 19.62
CA ALA A 593 13.15 -22.90 21.07
C ALA A 593 14.21 -23.73 21.82
N SER A 594 14.49 -24.95 21.38
CA SER A 594 15.57 -25.80 21.93
C SER A 594 16.94 -25.11 21.83
N ILE A 595 17.22 -24.42 20.71
CA ILE A 595 18.45 -23.64 20.50
C ILE A 595 18.47 -22.41 21.40
N ILE A 596 17.35 -21.69 21.51
CA ILE A 596 17.23 -20.48 22.33
C ILE A 596 17.47 -20.80 23.80
N LEU A 597 16.81 -21.85 24.31
CA LEU A 597 16.80 -22.20 25.74
C LEU A 597 17.95 -23.13 26.13
N GLY A 598 18.54 -23.85 25.17
CA GLY A 598 19.55 -24.88 25.44
C GLY A 598 18.97 -26.14 26.08
N LYS A 599 17.68 -26.42 25.85
CA LYS A 599 16.98 -27.63 26.33
C LYS A 599 16.85 -28.65 25.20
N PRO A 600 16.79 -29.97 25.48
CA PRO A 600 16.46 -30.98 24.47
C PRO A 600 15.10 -30.69 23.81
N TYR A 601 14.96 -31.01 22.52
CA TYR A 601 13.73 -30.79 21.74
C TYR A 601 12.49 -31.37 22.42
N ASP A 602 12.60 -32.58 22.97
CA ASP A 602 11.50 -33.32 23.60
C ASP A 602 11.01 -32.68 24.92
N GLN A 603 11.81 -31.77 25.51
CA GLN A 603 11.51 -31.09 26.76
C GLN A 603 10.94 -29.68 26.55
N ILE A 604 10.74 -29.26 25.30
CA ILE A 604 10.17 -27.95 24.98
C ILE A 604 8.66 -27.97 25.18
N SER A 605 8.18 -27.18 26.12
CA SER A 605 6.76 -27.02 26.39
C SER A 605 6.07 -26.12 25.36
N SER A 606 4.81 -26.42 25.09
CA SER A 606 3.91 -25.57 24.28
C SER A 606 2.81 -24.92 25.13
N GLU A 607 2.87 -25.12 26.45
CA GLU A 607 1.92 -24.51 27.40
C GLU A 607 2.31 -23.06 27.68
N ASP A 608 1.33 -22.16 27.65
CA ASP A 608 1.53 -20.78 28.08
C ASP A 608 1.92 -20.75 29.56
N GLY A 609 2.83 -19.85 29.94
CA GLY A 609 3.44 -19.86 31.27
C GLY A 609 4.77 -20.61 31.39
N SER A 610 5.13 -21.43 30.39
CA SER A 610 6.27 -22.36 30.51
C SER A 610 7.65 -21.73 30.31
N SER A 611 7.76 -20.54 29.73
CA SER A 611 9.04 -19.89 29.47
C SER A 611 9.42 -18.89 30.55
N THR A 612 10.70 -18.83 30.90
CA THR A 612 11.25 -17.76 31.75
C THR A 612 11.65 -16.50 30.97
N LEU A 613 11.56 -16.54 29.64
CA LEU A 613 11.81 -15.38 28.78
C LEU A 613 10.64 -14.40 28.81
N GLY A 614 10.94 -13.11 28.96
CA GLY A 614 9.93 -12.05 29.01
C GLY A 614 9.18 -11.99 30.33
N ASP A 615 7.88 -11.75 30.29
CA ASP A 615 7.01 -11.66 31.47
C ASP A 615 6.54 -13.03 31.98
N GLY A 616 7.03 -14.12 31.37
CA GLY A 616 6.72 -15.48 31.73
C GLY A 616 5.37 -16.00 31.23
N ARG A 617 4.56 -15.19 30.52
CA ARG A 617 3.22 -15.63 30.07
C ARG A 617 3.25 -16.53 28.84
N GLN A 618 4.29 -16.44 28.03
CA GLN A 618 4.36 -17.12 26.74
C GLN A 618 4.97 -18.52 26.87
N SER A 619 4.54 -19.44 26.01
CA SER A 619 5.15 -20.77 25.92
C SER A 619 6.60 -20.74 25.40
N GLU A 620 7.37 -21.78 25.67
CA GLU A 620 8.73 -21.91 25.11
C GLU A 620 8.70 -21.98 23.57
N ARG A 621 7.75 -22.74 23.02
CA ARG A 621 7.50 -22.83 21.57
C ARG A 621 7.22 -21.47 20.92
N TYR A 622 6.50 -20.57 21.61
CA TYR A 622 6.21 -19.22 21.13
C TYR A 622 7.49 -18.44 20.81
N TRP A 623 8.51 -18.52 21.67
CA TRP A 623 9.78 -17.84 21.47
C TRP A 623 10.55 -18.38 20.26
N GLY A 624 10.47 -19.69 19.99
CA GLY A 624 10.98 -20.28 18.75
C GLY A 624 10.29 -19.73 17.51
N LYS A 625 8.95 -19.58 17.55
CA LYS A 625 8.17 -18.96 16.45
C LYS A 625 8.59 -17.51 16.19
N LYS A 626 8.66 -16.69 17.24
CA LYS A 626 9.08 -15.28 17.12
C LYS A 626 10.53 -15.16 16.66
N GLY A 627 11.41 -16.03 17.16
CA GLY A 627 12.81 -16.12 16.77
C GLY A 627 12.98 -16.36 15.27
N ASN A 628 12.33 -17.38 14.71
CA ASN A 628 12.41 -17.67 13.27
C ASN A 628 11.96 -16.50 12.41
N HIS A 629 10.80 -15.92 12.72
CA HIS A 629 10.28 -14.78 11.99
C HIS A 629 11.24 -13.59 12.03
N ALA A 630 11.83 -13.32 13.19
CA ALA A 630 12.80 -12.23 13.35
C ALA A 630 14.09 -12.46 12.56
N THR A 631 14.63 -13.69 12.57
CA THR A 631 15.87 -13.99 11.85
C THR A 631 15.71 -14.04 10.34
N ASN A 632 14.56 -14.50 9.83
CA ASN A 632 14.28 -14.48 8.39
C ASN A 632 14.40 -13.06 7.82
N TYR A 633 13.91 -12.06 8.56
CA TYR A 633 13.83 -10.66 8.12
C TYR A 633 14.90 -9.74 8.72
N ASP A 634 15.95 -10.32 9.32
CA ASP A 634 17.04 -9.60 9.99
C ASP A 634 16.55 -8.48 10.93
N ILE A 635 15.52 -8.77 11.73
CA ILE A 635 15.00 -7.85 12.74
C ILE A 635 16.09 -7.61 13.79
N GLY A 636 16.43 -6.34 14.03
CA GLY A 636 17.43 -5.96 15.03
C GLY A 636 16.95 -6.18 16.47
N TYR A 637 17.87 -6.48 17.39
CA TYR A 637 17.53 -6.81 18.79
C TYR A 637 16.70 -5.74 19.51
N ARG A 638 16.88 -4.44 19.21
CA ARG A 638 16.08 -3.37 19.82
C ARG A 638 14.62 -3.43 19.39
N THR A 639 14.38 -3.69 18.12
CA THR A 639 13.03 -3.86 17.56
C THR A 639 12.42 -5.16 18.09
N PHE A 640 13.17 -6.26 18.07
CA PHE A 640 12.71 -7.54 18.63
C PHE A 640 12.36 -7.44 20.12
N ALA A 641 13.17 -6.72 20.91
CA ALA A 641 12.91 -6.42 22.30
C ALA A 641 11.60 -5.64 22.47
N LEU A 642 11.37 -4.62 21.65
CA LEU A 642 10.17 -3.78 21.71
C LEU A 642 8.91 -4.57 21.33
N ASP A 643 8.95 -5.29 20.21
CA ASP A 643 7.81 -6.00 19.64
C ASP A 643 7.33 -7.14 20.53
N ASN A 644 8.26 -7.84 21.19
CA ASN A 644 7.96 -9.00 22.03
C ASN A 644 8.04 -8.69 23.52
N GLU A 645 8.17 -7.42 23.89
CA GLU A 645 8.11 -6.98 25.29
C GLU A 645 9.19 -7.60 26.23
N ILE A 646 10.31 -8.11 25.70
CA ILE A 646 11.52 -8.55 26.45
C ILE A 646 12.69 -7.56 26.51
N THR A 647 13.57 -7.64 27.51
CA THR A 647 14.71 -6.70 27.63
C THR A 647 15.64 -6.74 26.41
N GLU A 648 16.34 -5.63 26.12
CA GLU A 648 17.33 -5.60 25.03
C GLU A 648 18.43 -6.66 25.19
N ARG A 649 18.77 -7.00 26.44
CA ARG A 649 19.76 -8.04 26.75
C ARG A 649 19.25 -9.44 26.36
N GLU A 650 18.03 -9.79 26.74
CA GLU A 650 17.40 -11.05 26.36
C GLU A 650 17.23 -11.14 24.85
N ALA A 651 16.70 -10.09 24.22
CA ALA A 651 16.54 -10.03 22.77
C ALA A 651 17.86 -10.26 22.02
N LYS A 652 18.95 -9.59 22.46
CA LYS A 652 20.26 -9.76 21.87
C LYS A 652 20.76 -11.19 22.01
N PHE A 653 20.66 -11.77 23.20
CA PHE A 653 21.11 -13.14 23.46
C PHE A 653 20.30 -14.19 22.67
N THR A 654 18.98 -14.03 22.62
CA THR A 654 18.06 -14.89 21.86
C THR A 654 18.42 -14.88 20.38
N LEU A 655 18.53 -13.70 19.76
CA LEU A 655 18.87 -13.60 18.34
C LEU A 655 20.30 -14.12 18.06
N GLU A 656 21.28 -13.82 18.91
CA GLU A 656 22.65 -14.34 18.75
C GLU A 656 22.71 -15.87 18.79
N LYS A 657 21.95 -16.51 19.70
CA LYS A 657 21.84 -17.97 19.75
C LYS A 657 21.24 -18.55 18.48
N ILE A 658 20.15 -17.97 17.97
CA ILE A 658 19.51 -18.45 16.74
C ILE A 658 20.46 -18.27 15.54
N HIS A 659 21.14 -17.14 15.43
CA HIS A 659 22.13 -16.92 14.36
C HIS A 659 23.31 -17.90 14.42
N ARG A 660 23.74 -18.33 15.62
CA ARG A 660 24.74 -19.39 15.78
C ARG A 660 24.20 -20.77 15.44
N GLY A 661 22.93 -21.04 15.75
CA GLY A 661 22.26 -22.31 15.41
C GLY A 661 21.94 -22.45 13.92
N TYR A 662 21.64 -21.33 13.24
CA TYR A 662 21.28 -21.26 11.82
C TYR A 662 22.16 -20.25 11.06
N PRO A 663 23.49 -20.49 10.96
CA PRO A 663 24.40 -19.55 10.30
C PRO A 663 24.06 -19.33 8.81
N GLN A 664 23.44 -20.31 8.16
CA GLN A 664 23.03 -20.27 6.76
C GLN A 664 21.89 -19.27 6.48
N ILE A 665 21.16 -18.79 7.50
CA ILE A 665 20.18 -17.72 7.28
C ILE A 665 20.92 -16.45 6.81
N ARG A 666 21.97 -16.05 7.54
CA ARG A 666 22.79 -14.89 7.17
C ARG A 666 23.76 -15.19 6.05
N GLY A 667 24.46 -16.32 6.13
CA GLY A 667 25.49 -16.71 5.18
C GLY A 667 24.97 -17.25 3.84
N GLY A 668 23.70 -17.66 3.78
CA GLY A 668 23.03 -18.18 2.59
C GLY A 668 21.89 -17.25 2.17
N TYR A 669 20.75 -17.31 2.84
CA TYR A 669 19.53 -16.63 2.41
C TYR A 669 19.72 -15.11 2.25
N HIS A 670 20.24 -14.43 3.27
CA HIS A 670 20.48 -12.98 3.21
C HIS A 670 21.51 -12.60 2.15
N VAL A 671 22.57 -13.40 1.96
CA VAL A 671 23.57 -13.17 0.91
C VAL A 671 22.93 -13.28 -0.48
N VAL A 672 22.13 -14.31 -0.74
CA VAL A 672 21.41 -14.48 -2.02
C VAL A 672 20.61 -13.23 -2.37
N ILE A 673 19.81 -12.72 -1.42
CA ILE A 673 19.01 -11.51 -1.64
C ILE A 673 19.88 -10.25 -1.83
N GLN A 674 20.94 -10.10 -1.03
CA GLN A 674 21.87 -8.97 -1.20
C GLN A 674 22.51 -8.98 -2.59
N GLU A 675 22.89 -10.14 -3.11
CA GLU A 675 23.49 -10.27 -4.44
C GLU A 675 22.48 -9.99 -5.56
N MET A 676 21.22 -10.43 -5.42
CA MET A 676 20.15 -10.02 -6.35
C MET A 676 20.02 -8.48 -6.42
N LEU A 677 19.97 -7.82 -5.26
CA LEU A 677 19.86 -6.37 -5.17
C LEU A 677 21.08 -5.64 -5.73
N LYS A 678 22.30 -6.12 -5.46
CA LYS A 678 23.54 -5.53 -6.00
C LYS A 678 23.65 -5.71 -7.51
N LYS A 679 23.16 -6.82 -8.06
CA LYS A 679 23.23 -7.12 -9.49
C LYS A 679 22.39 -6.16 -10.34
N ASN A 680 21.12 -5.98 -9.99
CA ASN A 680 20.20 -5.19 -10.82
C ASN A 680 19.07 -4.51 -10.02
N ARG A 681 19.15 -4.49 -8.69
CA ARG A 681 18.13 -3.94 -7.77
C ARG A 681 16.78 -4.63 -7.82
N PHE A 682 16.70 -5.83 -8.39
CA PHE A 682 15.50 -6.66 -8.32
C PHE A 682 15.64 -7.77 -7.30
N VAL A 683 14.54 -8.12 -6.64
CA VAL A 683 14.36 -9.44 -6.01
C VAL A 683 13.31 -10.19 -6.80
N THR A 684 13.66 -11.39 -7.27
CA THR A 684 12.77 -12.28 -8.02
C THR A 684 12.28 -13.39 -7.10
N ASN A 685 10.96 -13.62 -7.06
CA ASN A 685 10.36 -14.67 -6.26
C ASN A 685 10.25 -16.00 -7.05
N LEU A 686 9.67 -17.05 -6.43
CA LEU A 686 9.58 -18.37 -7.08
C LEU A 686 8.48 -18.48 -8.15
N PHE A 687 7.66 -17.44 -8.32
CA PHE A 687 6.69 -17.28 -9.40
C PHE A 687 7.19 -16.26 -10.45
N GLU A 688 8.49 -15.98 -10.45
CA GLU A 688 9.15 -15.05 -11.37
C GLU A 688 8.70 -13.58 -11.25
N ARG A 689 7.92 -13.22 -10.22
CA ARG A 689 7.61 -11.82 -9.91
C ARG A 689 8.88 -11.11 -9.49
N ARG A 690 9.18 -9.98 -10.14
CA ARG A 690 10.35 -9.15 -9.86
C ARG A 690 9.92 -7.84 -9.20
N ARG A 691 10.48 -7.53 -8.03
CA ARG A 691 10.31 -6.21 -7.41
C ARG A 691 11.56 -5.37 -7.57
N LEU A 692 11.43 -4.17 -8.13
CA LEU A 692 12.47 -3.15 -8.16
C LEU A 692 12.58 -2.43 -6.80
N PHE A 693 13.80 -2.26 -6.29
CA PHE A 693 14.09 -1.52 -5.06
C PHE A 693 14.85 -0.23 -5.36
N LEU A 694 14.23 0.90 -5.00
CA LEU A 694 14.80 2.23 -5.26
C LEU A 694 15.57 2.80 -4.07
N GLY A 695 15.40 2.23 -2.87
CA GLY A 695 16.16 2.54 -1.66
C GLY A 695 17.67 2.24 -1.78
N PRO A 696 18.55 2.94 -1.02
CA PRO A 696 20.00 2.79 -1.16
C PRO A 696 20.44 1.36 -0.82
N ILE A 697 21.46 0.85 -1.53
CA ILE A 697 22.03 -0.49 -1.29
C ILE A 697 23.52 -0.44 -0.92
N LEU A 698 24.20 0.67 -1.21
CA LEU A 698 25.60 0.88 -0.85
C LEU A 698 25.75 2.18 -0.06
N PRO A 699 26.59 2.20 1.00
CA PRO A 699 26.87 3.41 1.74
C PRO A 699 27.64 4.41 0.88
N SER A 700 27.45 5.69 1.16
CA SER A 700 28.16 6.80 0.53
C SER A 700 28.25 7.98 1.50
N MET A 701 28.84 9.10 1.08
CA MET A 701 28.98 10.29 1.94
C MET A 701 27.65 10.73 2.61
N ASN A 702 26.53 10.60 1.89
CA ASN A 702 25.20 11.03 2.34
C ASN A 702 24.25 9.85 2.66
N VAL A 703 24.75 8.61 2.60
CA VAL A 703 23.98 7.38 2.79
C VAL A 703 24.66 6.52 3.85
N ARG A 704 23.97 6.29 4.98
CA ARG A 704 24.52 5.49 6.09
C ARG A 704 24.30 4.01 5.82
N ILE A 705 25.14 3.16 6.42
CA ILE A 705 24.95 1.69 6.38
C ILE A 705 23.56 1.30 6.89
N SER A 706 23.06 1.96 7.94
CA SER A 706 21.73 1.71 8.48
C SER A 706 20.62 1.99 7.47
N ASP A 707 20.81 2.94 6.55
CA ASP A 707 19.84 3.24 5.50
C ASP A 707 19.82 2.12 4.45
N CYS A 708 20.99 1.56 4.11
CA CYS A 708 21.09 0.39 3.22
C CYS A 708 20.44 -0.86 3.83
N GLN A 709 20.59 -1.05 5.15
CA GLN A 709 19.97 -2.16 5.88
C GLN A 709 18.45 -2.14 5.80
N VAL A 710 17.80 -0.98 5.66
CA VAL A 710 16.35 -0.91 5.46
C VAL A 710 15.97 -1.58 4.14
N THR A 711 16.60 -1.17 3.03
CA THR A 711 16.38 -1.78 1.71
C THR A 711 16.66 -3.29 1.71
N TYR A 712 17.73 -3.73 2.40
CA TYR A 712 18.04 -5.15 2.50
C TYR A 712 16.97 -5.93 3.27
N ARG A 713 16.45 -5.41 4.38
CA ARG A 713 15.35 -6.05 5.14
C ARG A 713 14.07 -6.14 4.33
N GLU A 714 13.73 -5.09 3.57
CA GLU A 714 12.61 -5.13 2.63
C GLU A 714 12.81 -6.23 1.57
N GLY A 715 14.03 -6.38 1.05
CA GLY A 715 14.40 -7.48 0.16
C GLY A 715 14.24 -8.87 0.80
N TYR A 716 14.68 -9.05 2.05
CA TYR A 716 14.52 -10.31 2.79
C TYR A 716 13.05 -10.66 3.02
N ALA A 717 12.18 -9.66 3.19
CA ALA A 717 10.75 -9.89 3.29
C ALA A 717 10.13 -10.27 1.94
N GLN A 718 10.60 -9.64 0.85
CA GLN A 718 9.96 -9.74 -0.45
C GLN A 718 9.86 -11.16 -0.99
N LEU A 719 10.97 -11.91 -1.03
CA LEU A 719 11.00 -13.22 -1.70
C LEU A 719 9.98 -14.21 -1.10
N PRO A 720 10.01 -14.53 0.22
CA PRO A 720 9.08 -15.48 0.81
C PRO A 720 7.64 -14.96 0.80
N GLN A 721 7.40 -13.69 1.21
CA GLN A 721 6.04 -13.17 1.34
C GLN A 721 5.32 -13.06 0.01
N SER A 722 6.03 -12.63 -1.05
CA SER A 722 5.43 -12.53 -2.37
C SER A 722 5.23 -13.89 -3.04
N THR A 723 6.14 -14.85 -2.82
CA THR A 723 5.94 -16.22 -3.29
C THR A 723 4.69 -16.83 -2.65
N THR A 724 4.51 -16.65 -1.34
CA THR A 724 3.30 -17.11 -0.63
C THR A 724 2.05 -16.44 -1.17
N ALA A 725 2.10 -15.13 -1.44
CA ALA A 725 0.98 -14.38 -1.99
C ALA A 725 0.60 -14.88 -3.39
N ASP A 726 1.56 -15.02 -4.30
CA ASP A 726 1.33 -15.54 -5.65
C ASP A 726 0.75 -16.95 -5.60
N LYS A 727 1.28 -17.81 -4.73
CA LYS A 727 0.80 -19.19 -4.57
C LYS A 727 -0.66 -19.25 -4.12
N ILE A 728 -1.02 -18.56 -3.04
CA ILE A 728 -2.40 -18.62 -2.50
C ILE A 728 -3.40 -17.97 -3.45
N ASN A 729 -2.99 -16.94 -4.17
CA ASN A 729 -3.81 -16.25 -5.16
C ASN A 729 -4.06 -17.13 -6.38
N GLU A 730 -3.01 -17.67 -7.02
CA GLU A 730 -3.12 -18.43 -8.26
C GLU A 730 -3.67 -19.85 -8.02
N GLN A 731 -3.07 -20.59 -7.09
CA GLN A 731 -3.41 -22.01 -6.85
C GLN A 731 -4.57 -22.19 -5.86
N GLY A 732 -4.99 -21.13 -5.18
CA GLY A 732 -6.16 -21.10 -4.29
C GLY A 732 -7.31 -20.31 -4.88
N VAL A 733 -7.26 -18.99 -4.76
CA VAL A 733 -8.39 -18.10 -5.08
C VAL A 733 -8.80 -18.18 -6.55
N GLU A 734 -7.86 -18.00 -7.48
CA GLU A 734 -8.11 -18.05 -8.92
C GLU A 734 -8.52 -19.46 -9.35
N TYR A 735 -7.82 -20.49 -8.85
CA TYR A 735 -8.13 -21.88 -9.13
C TYR A 735 -9.58 -22.23 -8.77
N ILE A 736 -10.05 -21.84 -7.59
CA ILE A 736 -11.44 -22.07 -7.16
C ILE A 736 -12.41 -21.24 -8.01
N TYR A 737 -12.14 -19.95 -8.20
CA TYR A 737 -13.05 -19.04 -8.87
C TYR A 737 -13.23 -19.35 -10.36
N TYR A 738 -12.16 -19.67 -11.09
CA TYR A 738 -12.24 -19.84 -12.54
C TYR A 738 -12.59 -21.27 -13.00
N ASN A 739 -12.44 -22.29 -12.13
CA ASN A 739 -12.80 -23.68 -12.47
C ASN A 739 -14.21 -24.04 -11.98
N GLN A 740 -15.21 -23.28 -12.43
CA GLN A 740 -16.60 -23.42 -11.98
C GLN A 740 -17.24 -24.78 -12.34
N GLN A 741 -16.70 -25.55 -13.30
CA GLN A 741 -17.21 -26.90 -13.55
C GLN A 741 -17.09 -27.84 -12.34
N TRP A 742 -16.13 -27.60 -11.45
CA TRP A 742 -15.89 -28.40 -10.25
C TRP A 742 -16.31 -27.68 -8.98
N PHE A 743 -16.18 -26.35 -8.95
CA PHE A 743 -16.30 -25.56 -7.71
C PHE A 743 -17.54 -24.67 -7.64
N LYS A 744 -18.52 -24.82 -8.56
CA LYS A 744 -19.77 -24.04 -8.53
C LYS A 744 -20.47 -23.99 -7.15
N PRO A 745 -20.48 -25.06 -6.33
CA PRO A 745 -21.09 -24.98 -4.99
C PRO A 745 -20.27 -24.24 -3.94
N ILE A 746 -19.01 -23.92 -4.20
CA ILE A 746 -18.13 -23.22 -3.26
C ILE A 746 -18.45 -21.73 -3.27
N GLU A 747 -18.64 -21.16 -2.09
CA GLU A 747 -18.74 -19.72 -1.91
C GLU A 747 -17.46 -19.20 -1.25
N LEU A 748 -16.60 -18.55 -2.03
CA LEU A 748 -15.40 -17.87 -1.56
C LEU A 748 -15.77 -16.66 -0.68
N LEU A 749 -15.21 -16.60 0.53
CA LEU A 749 -15.57 -15.57 1.52
C LEU A 749 -14.48 -14.53 1.75
N THR A 750 -13.21 -14.90 1.60
CA THR A 750 -12.19 -14.80 2.66
C THR A 750 -10.79 -15.18 2.14
N GLN A 751 -9.82 -14.27 2.07
CA GLN A 751 -8.39 -14.57 1.99
C GLN A 751 -7.68 -13.74 3.07
N ILE A 752 -7.09 -14.42 4.05
CA ILE A 752 -6.38 -13.79 5.17
C ILE A 752 -4.99 -14.42 5.28
N HIS A 753 -3.95 -13.59 5.17
CA HIS A 753 -2.54 -14.01 5.23
C HIS A 753 -2.19 -15.08 4.17
N ASP A 754 -1.98 -16.31 4.60
CA ASP A 754 -1.66 -17.51 3.83
C ASP A 754 -2.82 -18.51 3.78
N SER A 755 -4.02 -18.07 4.20
CA SER A 755 -5.24 -18.87 4.22
C SER A 755 -6.32 -18.39 3.27
N ILE A 756 -7.10 -19.35 2.75
CA ILE A 756 -8.35 -19.13 2.01
C ILE A 756 -9.51 -19.71 2.80
N VAL A 757 -10.60 -18.94 2.92
CA VAL A 757 -11.81 -19.31 3.67
C VAL A 757 -13.01 -19.29 2.74
N PHE A 758 -13.76 -20.38 2.74
CA PHE A 758 -14.96 -20.55 1.93
C PHE A 758 -15.96 -21.45 2.64
N GLN A 759 -17.17 -21.52 2.11
CA GLN A 759 -18.21 -22.40 2.63
C GLN A 759 -18.86 -23.21 1.51
N ILE A 760 -19.41 -24.37 1.87
CA ILE A 760 -20.12 -25.25 0.94
C ILE A 760 -21.47 -25.64 1.57
N PRO A 761 -22.59 -25.57 0.82
CA PRO A 761 -23.90 -25.90 1.36
C PRO A 761 -24.02 -27.40 1.64
N LEU A 762 -24.56 -27.75 2.80
CA LEU A 762 -24.79 -29.12 3.26
C LEU A 762 -25.84 -29.88 2.43
N SER A 763 -26.56 -29.18 1.55
CA SER A 763 -27.39 -29.81 0.52
C SER A 763 -26.57 -30.58 -0.52
N ILE A 764 -25.27 -30.29 -0.61
CA ILE A 764 -24.33 -31.02 -1.47
C ILE A 764 -23.79 -32.23 -0.69
N PRO A 765 -23.70 -33.41 -1.31
CA PRO A 765 -23.14 -34.59 -0.63
C PRO A 765 -21.72 -34.35 -0.14
N LEU A 766 -21.39 -34.81 1.08
CA LEU A 766 -20.05 -34.69 1.66
C LEU A 766 -18.97 -35.40 0.83
N THR A 767 -19.33 -36.39 0.02
CA THR A 767 -18.45 -37.01 -0.97
C THR A 767 -18.01 -36.03 -2.06
N GLU A 768 -18.89 -35.13 -2.50
CA GLU A 768 -18.55 -34.04 -3.43
C GLU A 768 -17.75 -32.94 -2.72
N HIS A 769 -18.03 -32.63 -1.44
CA HIS A 769 -17.17 -31.76 -0.63
C HIS A 769 -15.75 -32.31 -0.61
N ALA A 770 -15.59 -33.58 -0.26
CA ALA A 770 -14.30 -34.24 -0.19
C ALA A 770 -13.53 -34.19 -1.52
N LYS A 771 -14.20 -34.43 -2.66
CA LYS A 771 -13.58 -34.30 -3.99
C LYS A 771 -13.07 -32.89 -4.24
N MET A 772 -13.89 -31.87 -4.01
CA MET A 772 -13.50 -30.47 -4.18
C MET A 772 -12.32 -30.09 -3.29
N LEU A 773 -12.37 -30.48 -2.01
CA LEU A 773 -11.29 -30.22 -1.05
C LEU A 773 -9.98 -30.90 -1.44
N LEU A 774 -10.04 -32.13 -1.96
CA LEU A 774 -8.86 -32.85 -2.44
C LEU A 774 -8.26 -32.20 -3.69
N SER A 775 -9.07 -31.73 -4.63
CA SER A 775 -8.58 -30.96 -5.79
C SER A 775 -7.92 -29.65 -5.37
N ILE A 776 -8.51 -28.92 -4.41
CA ILE A 776 -7.90 -27.69 -3.88
C ILE A 776 -6.58 -28.00 -3.18
N LYS A 777 -6.54 -29.03 -2.32
CA LYS A 777 -5.32 -29.50 -1.66
C LYS A 777 -4.24 -29.83 -2.68
N GLN A 778 -4.57 -30.59 -3.73
CA GLN A 778 -3.62 -30.97 -4.77
C GLN A 778 -3.04 -29.75 -5.51
N SER A 779 -3.85 -28.72 -5.74
CA SER A 779 -3.42 -27.45 -6.35
C SER A 779 -2.48 -26.67 -5.43
N LEU A 780 -2.86 -26.51 -4.16
CA LEU A 780 -2.06 -25.79 -3.16
C LEU A 780 -0.76 -26.53 -2.79
N GLU A 781 -0.74 -27.87 -2.87
CA GLU A 781 0.45 -28.67 -2.54
C GLU A 781 1.40 -28.89 -3.71
N GLN A 782 1.13 -28.30 -4.89
CA GLN A 782 2.10 -28.26 -5.97
C GLN A 782 3.43 -27.67 -5.45
N PRO A 783 4.55 -28.41 -5.56
CA PRO A 783 5.80 -27.97 -4.97
C PRO A 783 6.31 -26.69 -5.64
N LEU A 784 7.06 -25.91 -4.86
CA LEU A 784 7.84 -24.80 -5.40
C LEU A 784 9.25 -25.31 -5.71
N PHE A 785 9.97 -24.62 -6.58
CA PHE A 785 11.30 -25.03 -6.98
C PHE A 785 12.30 -23.90 -6.76
N TRP A 786 13.47 -24.26 -6.24
CA TRP A 786 14.64 -23.39 -6.17
C TRP A 786 15.84 -24.15 -6.75
N HIS A 787 16.24 -23.79 -7.97
CA HIS A 787 17.15 -24.59 -8.78
C HIS A 787 16.63 -26.03 -8.91
N GLU A 788 17.42 -27.02 -8.51
CA GLU A 788 17.06 -28.45 -8.56
C GLU A 788 16.36 -28.92 -7.27
N SER A 789 16.18 -28.05 -6.28
CA SER A 789 15.57 -28.40 -5.00
C SER A 789 14.06 -28.20 -5.02
N GLU A 790 13.32 -29.27 -4.73
CA GLU A 790 11.88 -29.24 -4.50
C GLU A 790 11.57 -28.71 -3.08
N ILE A 791 10.68 -27.73 -2.99
CA ILE A 791 10.20 -27.15 -1.75
C ILE A 791 8.75 -27.60 -1.52
N PRO A 792 8.50 -28.53 -0.59
CA PRO A 792 7.15 -29.02 -0.33
C PRO A 792 6.30 -27.93 0.34
N THR A 793 5.05 -27.79 -0.09
CA THR A 793 4.12 -26.77 0.41
C THR A 793 2.85 -27.38 0.99
N PRO A 794 2.93 -28.11 2.12
CA PRO A 794 1.77 -28.74 2.72
C PRO A 794 0.73 -27.70 3.16
N CYS A 795 -0.55 -28.03 2.98
CA CYS A 795 -1.67 -27.21 3.45
C CYS A 795 -2.52 -27.95 4.49
N ASP A 796 -2.84 -27.25 5.58
CA ASP A 796 -3.70 -27.75 6.64
C ASP A 796 -5.15 -27.35 6.35
N LEU A 797 -6.10 -28.24 6.68
CA LEU A 797 -7.53 -28.03 6.45
C LEU A 797 -8.23 -27.81 7.79
N SER A 798 -8.84 -26.64 7.98
CA SER A 798 -9.71 -26.35 9.12
C SER A 798 -11.18 -26.43 8.71
N ILE A 799 -12.01 -27.01 9.57
CA ILE A 799 -13.44 -27.25 9.34
C ILE A 799 -14.24 -26.69 10.52
N GLY A 800 -15.29 -25.90 10.28
CA GLY A 800 -16.04 -25.27 11.36
C GLY A 800 -17.37 -24.63 10.98
N THR A 801 -18.02 -24.05 11.99
CA THR A 801 -19.29 -23.30 11.89
C THR A 801 -19.10 -21.77 12.03
N ASN A 802 -17.93 -21.34 12.46
CA ASN A 802 -17.48 -19.95 12.48
C ASN A 802 -15.97 -19.87 12.14
N MET A 803 -15.43 -18.67 12.03
CA MET A 803 -14.01 -18.44 11.69
C MET A 803 -13.04 -18.48 12.89
N CYS A 804 -13.52 -18.77 14.11
CA CYS A 804 -12.66 -18.85 15.29
C CYS A 804 -11.82 -20.13 15.23
N LYS A 805 -10.48 -20.01 15.11
CA LYS A 805 -9.58 -21.16 14.96
C LYS A 805 -9.75 -22.18 16.10
N GLU A 806 -10.00 -21.73 17.33
CA GLU A 806 -10.23 -22.57 18.50
C GLU A 806 -11.53 -23.37 18.44
N SER A 807 -12.51 -22.91 17.65
CA SER A 807 -13.79 -23.60 17.42
C SER A 807 -13.78 -24.46 16.16
N MET A 808 -12.72 -24.39 15.34
CA MET A 808 -12.57 -25.21 14.14
C MET A 808 -11.78 -26.48 14.46
N LYS A 809 -12.12 -27.58 13.78
CA LYS A 809 -11.30 -28.78 13.77
C LYS A 809 -10.27 -28.67 12.65
N GLU A 810 -9.00 -28.63 13.02
CA GLU A 810 -7.88 -28.66 12.07
C GLU A 810 -7.44 -30.10 11.79
N LEU A 811 -7.20 -30.40 10.52
CA LEU A 811 -6.55 -31.60 10.01
C LEU A 811 -5.23 -31.19 9.37
N LYS A 812 -4.13 -31.76 9.86
CA LYS A 812 -2.83 -31.52 9.22
C LYS A 812 -2.80 -32.12 7.83
N SER A 813 -2.01 -31.54 6.92
CA SER A 813 -1.87 -32.01 5.54
C SER A 813 -1.76 -33.55 5.41
N LYS A 814 -0.96 -34.19 6.27
CA LYS A 814 -0.72 -35.65 6.32
C LYS A 814 -1.91 -36.48 6.85
N GLU A 815 -2.85 -35.84 7.54
CA GLU A 815 -4.01 -36.47 8.18
C GLU A 815 -5.27 -36.40 7.30
N ILE A 816 -5.21 -35.71 6.17
CA ILE A 816 -6.29 -35.58 5.20
C ILE A 816 -6.28 -36.84 4.31
N PRO A 817 -7.30 -37.72 4.38
CA PRO A 817 -7.34 -38.94 3.58
C PRO A 817 -7.39 -38.61 2.08
N SER A 818 -6.62 -39.33 1.26
CA SER A 818 -6.63 -39.15 -0.20
C SER A 818 -7.86 -39.75 -0.89
N ASN A 819 -8.58 -40.66 -0.23
CA ASN A 819 -9.82 -41.24 -0.74
C ASN A 819 -11.01 -40.34 -0.39
N PRO A 820 -11.80 -39.87 -1.37
CA PRO A 820 -12.94 -38.98 -1.13
C PRO A 820 -14.00 -39.55 -0.18
N ASN A 821 -14.25 -40.85 -0.20
CA ASN A 821 -15.26 -41.47 0.68
C ASN A 821 -14.79 -41.47 2.14
N ILE A 822 -13.52 -41.80 2.38
CA ILE A 822 -12.94 -41.78 3.73
C ILE A 822 -12.89 -40.35 4.27
N LEU A 823 -12.53 -39.38 3.43
CA LEU A 823 -12.58 -37.97 3.82
C LEU A 823 -14.03 -37.55 4.10
N ALA A 824 -15.01 -37.95 3.29
CA ALA A 824 -16.43 -37.63 3.53
C ALA A 824 -16.94 -38.17 4.88
N ASP A 825 -16.60 -39.41 5.24
CA ASP A 825 -16.95 -39.99 6.53
C ASP A 825 -16.31 -39.19 7.69
N LYS A 826 -15.04 -38.80 7.53
CA LYS A 826 -14.34 -37.95 8.51
C LYS A 826 -14.95 -36.54 8.60
N LEU A 827 -15.37 -35.95 7.49
CA LEU A 827 -16.09 -34.66 7.47
C LEU A 827 -17.42 -34.78 8.22
N LYS A 828 -18.13 -35.89 8.05
CA LYS A 828 -19.39 -36.17 8.74
C LYS A 828 -19.18 -36.25 10.25
N GLU A 829 -18.21 -37.04 10.70
CA GLU A 829 -17.84 -37.17 12.12
C GLU A 829 -17.52 -35.80 12.75
N ILE A 830 -16.69 -35.00 12.07
CA ILE A 830 -16.32 -33.66 12.52
C ILE A 830 -17.56 -32.75 12.61
N TYR A 831 -18.41 -32.76 11.59
CA TYR A 831 -19.61 -31.94 11.56
C TYR A 831 -20.62 -32.32 12.66
N GLU A 832 -20.84 -33.62 12.89
CA GLU A 832 -21.70 -34.12 13.96
C GLU A 832 -21.16 -33.73 15.35
N GLY A 833 -19.84 -33.81 15.55
CA GLY A 833 -19.18 -33.35 16.78
C GLY A 833 -19.34 -31.84 17.01
N LEU A 834 -19.22 -31.04 15.96
CA LEU A 834 -19.44 -29.59 16.03
C LEU A 834 -20.90 -29.24 16.37
N ARG A 835 -21.89 -29.97 15.85
CA ARG A 835 -23.30 -29.77 16.21
C ARG A 835 -23.60 -30.19 17.65
N GLY A 836 -23.01 -31.29 18.11
CA GLY A 836 -23.20 -31.78 19.48
C GLY A 836 -22.78 -30.78 20.56
N ASN A 837 -21.71 -30.02 20.29
CA ASN A 837 -21.19 -28.99 21.21
C ASN A 837 -21.97 -27.66 21.15
N ASN A 838 -22.71 -27.38 20.06
CA ASN A 838 -23.49 -26.15 19.94
C ASN A 838 -24.86 -26.22 20.64
N ASN A 839 -25.33 -27.42 21.03
CA ASN A 839 -26.59 -27.60 21.78
C ASN A 839 -26.40 -27.55 23.32
N THR A 840 -25.19 -27.30 23.80
CA THR A 840 -24.82 -27.27 25.23
C THR A 840 -24.31 -25.92 25.72
N GLY A 841 -24.41 -24.86 24.92
CA GLY A 841 -23.91 -23.50 25.23
C GLY A 841 -25.02 -22.47 25.45
#